data_AF-A0A9W9I587-F1
#
_entry.id   AF-A0A9W9I587-F1
#
_cell.length_a   1.000
_cell.length_b   1.000
_cell.length_c   1.000
_cell.angle_alpha   90.00
_cell.angle_beta   90.00
_cell.angle_gamma   90.00
#
_symmetry.space_group_name_H-M   'P 1'
#
loop_
_entity.id
_entity.type
_entity.pdbx_description
1 polymer ?
#
loop_
_entity_poly.entity_id
_entity_poly.type
_entity_poly.pdbx_seq_one_letter_code
_entity_poly.pdbx_strand_id
1 'polypeptide(L)'
;MHQSSLLWLSGFVLASLSDGQGLMPPMLTVRQTNPCPISCTQVGFKPSDWTWIHRTTDLVRCNSSLIFDMNVQNFLSSDIKSDNVMRVCTLDDRSTMTKFAEKPQDSAHDSKDPDHNLGKDKATVRLSIPQKAGSVGSEDVSAAANELSSFLKNEARCGYTIMFAKTGSAIVGIYAGSEIQKDSAARLMRTFSEHARGDGTRALQVCDSVHNGSKSFGAFATHIDDLPTVQSAVKGWTNANCLQETGGSEQSLDGIEVSFLVSLDVVATASGSSRNSSKVHARHVHHHKARGTCSYLQVRWGDSCPSLESICGISANDFTNYNPKPNLCTTLAVGQFVCCSSGTLPDPTPQQQANGSCYTYQVQIGEGCFAIAESHYITQDDIESYNGNAWGWAGCGQLQPDQSICLSKGAPPFPAPISNAVCGPQVPGTQAPSAGTNISMMNLCPLNACCDAWGMCGTTSEFCTPSLASTGAPGSHKPLTNGCISNCGTDIVNNDNPPVNPLFRIGYFEGYNFNRPCLNMDVTQINVNYWSSIHFAFGIISQSFEISIDDLSKDQFDKFLKLGTVQKILSFGGWDFSTNPATYMIFREGTKPANRQTFANNVYPGEPDIVGIPQGSKDEGDNYLEFLRLVRTGLGTSKSIFVALPASYWYLKQFPVDEMQHVVDYFIYMTYDLHGQWDFNNANADEGCPGGNCLRSDINMTATVNALSMLTKAGVSSTKITLGVTSYGRSFRMSDPSCWGPDCTYTGGYDVSNAREGVCTTTAGFLANAEIKEIIQGGSDQWPIFETYYDDVSRNNILIYGDSSGADWVSWMNSSTWSHRLLYAIKQNMGGSVDWAIDLEDYQPWLDGNTGPGDVIEADTDSRCAPAKRPSTMDDLVNSLDSIESICWNIYAMDILHDTLDSALDAYTTASEGYDDKFDYYVKWVKESISPSLKNYLAFDNGPGNKYFDCTWEVQGRTHPKAPCPGPNAYWNEVDETWTVTYELKDADGFYAAVETDLGISKDWIKFGESHELDSCAPDNSGLPGGKKPCRKIYFKRKNFPVQSDNVDVANPKNVIQSASTNITELQLTMLGGYALLAMRSYDPSGDSNDVLTASAMPVFMVQEAVKSMARIKDIGAQAKAQAKKDLILEILNIVLLVIPVVGEAAGALFGGAAMIARIATLIGEAGNAAMGIESIVQDPLSAPFVIMGYLVGTGGSSAKSESELWGSAAKARSAMKAADLRKFSADFQHSDSLVQAIVSKCVKK
;
A
#
# COMPACT_ATOMS: atom_id res chain seq x y z
N MET A 1 20.31 -49.01 -11.99
CA MET A 1 18.95 -48.45 -11.93
C MET A 1 18.80 -47.87 -10.53
N HIS A 2 18.73 -46.53 -10.38
CA HIS A 2 17.50 -45.71 -10.48
C HIS A 2 16.55 -45.96 -9.28
N GLN A 3 16.05 -44.97 -8.52
CA GLN A 3 16.25 -43.50 -8.49
C GLN A 3 15.65 -42.90 -7.17
N SER A 4 16.07 -41.68 -6.74
CA SER A 4 15.34 -40.61 -5.99
C SER A 4 14.30 -40.95 -4.86
N SER A 5 14.32 -40.54 -3.56
CA SER A 5 14.09 -39.19 -2.88
C SER A 5 13.66 -39.41 -1.37
N LEU A 6 13.30 -38.52 -0.38
CA LEU A 6 13.51 -37.09 0.11
C LEU A 6 12.88 -36.89 1.56
N LEU A 7 12.82 -35.77 2.36
CA LEU A 7 13.16 -34.30 2.32
C LEU A 7 13.47 -33.59 3.71
N TRP A 8 12.74 -32.54 4.21
CA TRP A 8 13.12 -31.55 5.29
C TRP A 8 11.96 -30.82 6.10
N LEU A 9 12.25 -30.14 7.26
CA LEU A 9 11.65 -28.88 7.89
C LEU A 9 12.51 -28.41 9.12
N SER A 10 12.36 -27.34 9.95
CA SER A 10 11.52 -26.11 10.20
C SER A 10 10.24 -26.10 11.12
N GLY A 11 9.88 -24.95 11.76
CA GLY A 11 8.80 -24.86 12.79
C GLY A 11 8.31 -23.46 13.28
N PHE A 12 7.56 -23.43 14.42
CA PHE A 12 6.84 -22.31 15.13
C PHE A 12 5.53 -21.70 14.53
N VAL A 13 4.30 -22.23 14.80
CA VAL A 13 3.06 -21.47 15.25
C VAL A 13 2.04 -22.32 16.09
N LEU A 14 1.31 -21.73 17.05
CA LEU A 14 0.48 -22.37 18.11
C LEU A 14 -0.55 -23.44 17.68
N ALA A 15 -0.27 -24.71 17.99
CA ALA A 15 -1.27 -25.79 18.17
C ALA A 15 -0.70 -26.80 19.17
N SER A 16 -1.50 -27.27 20.13
CA SER A 16 -1.02 -28.06 21.28
C SER A 16 -1.85 -29.34 21.49
N LEU A 17 -1.22 -30.53 21.38
CA LEU A 17 -1.90 -31.81 21.65
C LEU A 17 -0.97 -32.85 22.31
N SER A 18 -0.93 -32.88 23.66
CA SER A 18 -0.67 -34.11 24.42
C SER A 18 -1.08 -34.02 25.90
N ASP A 19 -1.81 -35.04 26.36
CA ASP A 19 -2.02 -35.48 27.76
C ASP A 19 -2.48 -34.50 28.85
N GLY A 20 -3.71 -34.73 29.33
CA GLY A 20 -4.29 -34.03 30.47
C GLY A 20 -3.72 -34.47 31.83
N GLN A 21 -2.77 -33.71 32.36
CA GLN A 21 -2.59 -33.55 33.81
C GLN A 21 -2.03 -32.16 34.14
N GLY A 22 -2.83 -31.34 34.82
CA GLY A 22 -2.57 -29.90 34.95
C GLY A 22 -1.34 -29.54 35.78
N LEU A 23 -0.26 -29.14 35.10
CA LEU A 23 0.84 -28.35 35.64
C LEU A 23 1.13 -27.17 34.70
N MET A 24 1.44 -26.01 35.28
CA MET A 24 1.52 -24.73 34.57
C MET A 24 2.75 -24.63 33.66
N PRO A 25 2.63 -24.10 32.42
CA PRO A 25 3.79 -23.74 31.61
C PRO A 25 4.47 -22.47 32.18
N PRO A 26 5.78 -22.47 32.45
CA PRO A 26 6.49 -21.30 32.95
C PRO A 26 7.10 -20.47 31.81
N MET A 27 6.71 -19.18 31.75
CA MET A 27 7.43 -18.07 31.09
C MET A 27 8.15 -18.34 29.75
N LEU A 28 7.55 -17.93 28.64
CA LEU A 28 8.32 -17.33 27.54
C LEU A 28 7.59 -16.09 27.02
N THR A 29 8.09 -14.92 27.43
CA THR A 29 7.37 -13.65 27.27
C THR A 29 7.73 -12.93 25.97
N VAL A 30 6.72 -12.61 25.16
CA VAL A 30 6.77 -11.41 24.29
C VAL A 30 6.53 -10.17 25.18
N ARG A 31 7.44 -9.95 26.14
CA ARG A 31 7.54 -8.73 26.97
C ARG A 31 8.93 -8.13 26.88
N GLN A 32 9.36 -7.87 25.64
CA GLN A 32 10.12 -6.67 25.36
C GLN A 32 9.35 -5.94 24.25
N THR A 33 8.99 -4.67 24.42
CA THR A 33 9.44 -3.71 25.44
C THR A 33 8.53 -3.58 26.66
N ASN A 34 9.04 -2.93 27.72
CA ASN A 34 8.20 -2.08 28.56
C ASN A 34 7.59 -1.00 27.65
N PRO A 35 6.28 -0.69 27.67
CA PRO A 35 5.73 0.40 26.86
C PRO A 35 6.27 1.78 27.27
N CYS A 36 6.92 1.88 28.43
CA CYS A 36 7.65 3.07 28.85
C CYS A 36 9.04 3.18 28.18
N PRO A 37 9.46 4.41 27.82
CA PRO A 37 10.83 4.77 27.48
C PRO A 37 11.92 4.27 28.45
N ILE A 38 13.18 4.44 28.04
CA ILE A 38 14.32 4.07 28.90
C ILE A 38 14.28 4.94 30.18
N SER A 39 14.52 4.33 31.34
CA SER A 39 14.51 5.07 32.60
C SER A 39 15.60 6.15 32.63
N CYS A 40 15.27 7.31 33.20
CA CYS A 40 16.21 8.39 33.46
C CYS A 40 17.42 7.93 34.30
N THR A 41 17.27 6.86 35.10
CA THR A 41 18.38 6.26 35.88
C THR A 41 19.41 5.53 35.01
N GLN A 42 19.07 5.20 33.76
CA GLN A 42 19.95 4.57 32.78
C GLN A 42 20.52 5.57 31.75
N VAL A 43 19.76 6.60 31.34
CA VAL A 43 20.21 7.61 30.34
C VAL A 43 20.73 8.92 30.94
N GLY A 44 20.49 9.18 32.23
CA GLY A 44 20.91 10.41 32.89
C GLY A 44 19.99 11.61 32.59
N PHE A 45 20.52 12.83 32.76
CA PHE A 45 19.74 14.07 32.78
C PHE A 45 19.66 14.84 31.45
N LYS A 46 20.42 14.42 30.43
CA LYS A 46 20.61 15.19 29.19
C LYS A 46 19.56 14.77 28.14
N PRO A 47 18.60 15.64 27.74
CA PRO A 47 17.45 15.20 26.97
C PRO A 47 17.75 14.65 25.57
N SER A 48 18.86 15.06 24.92
CA SER A 48 19.29 14.45 23.65
C SER A 48 19.52 12.93 23.76
N ASP A 49 19.85 12.46 24.97
CA ASP A 49 20.24 11.08 25.26
C ASP A 49 19.04 10.24 25.77
N TRP A 50 17.87 10.87 25.95
CA TRP A 50 16.59 10.24 26.28
C TRP A 50 15.95 9.61 25.05
N THR A 51 14.88 8.83 25.18
CA THR A 51 14.20 8.16 24.04
C THR A 51 13.39 9.18 23.23
N TRP A 52 13.57 9.24 21.91
CA TRP A 52 12.80 10.11 21.02
C TRP A 52 11.49 9.39 20.62
N ILE A 53 10.35 10.08 20.78
CA ILE A 53 9.03 9.59 20.34
C ILE A 53 8.30 10.66 19.52
N HIS A 54 7.40 10.20 18.65
CA HIS A 54 6.75 11.01 17.60
C HIS A 54 5.22 10.88 17.62
N ARG A 55 4.68 10.24 18.67
CA ARG A 55 3.24 9.99 18.85
C ARG A 55 2.81 10.32 20.27
N THR A 56 1.72 11.06 20.39
CA THR A 56 1.10 11.44 21.68
C THR A 56 0.66 10.21 22.48
N THR A 57 0.21 9.16 21.78
CA THR A 57 -0.19 7.87 22.37
C THR A 57 0.94 7.13 23.08
N ASP A 58 2.20 7.34 22.70
CA ASP A 58 3.32 6.64 23.34
C ASP A 58 3.61 7.20 24.76
N LEU A 59 3.19 8.43 25.07
CA LEU A 59 3.12 8.94 26.45
C LEU A 59 2.01 8.28 27.29
N VAL A 60 0.91 7.89 26.64
CA VAL A 60 -0.27 7.29 27.29
C VAL A 60 -0.05 5.79 27.53
N ARG A 61 0.58 5.09 26.57
CA ARG A 61 0.95 3.65 26.65
C ARG A 61 1.83 3.33 27.87
N CYS A 62 2.59 4.30 28.38
CA CYS A 62 3.35 4.17 29.63
C CYS A 62 2.52 4.56 30.86
N ASN A 63 2.33 3.62 31.80
CA ASN A 63 1.63 3.89 33.07
C ASN A 63 2.52 4.56 34.14
N SER A 64 3.85 4.41 34.06
CA SER A 64 4.80 5.08 34.97
C SER A 64 4.85 6.59 34.74
N SER A 65 5.44 7.33 35.68
CA SER A 65 5.68 8.76 35.48
C SER A 65 6.77 9.01 34.43
N LEU A 66 6.58 10.04 33.61
CA LEU A 66 7.49 10.44 32.54
C LEU A 66 7.95 11.89 32.75
N ILE A 67 9.19 12.17 32.38
CA ILE A 67 9.69 13.53 32.18
C ILE A 67 10.21 13.67 30.75
N PHE A 68 9.90 14.79 30.10
CA PHE A 68 10.17 14.98 28.68
C PHE A 68 10.22 16.43 28.23
N ASP A 69 10.84 16.67 27.08
CA ASP A 69 10.88 17.97 26.44
C ASP A 69 10.52 17.88 24.94
N MET A 70 10.21 19.03 24.32
CA MET A 70 9.78 19.17 22.92
C MET A 70 9.98 20.61 22.43
N ASN A 71 10.06 20.86 21.12
CA ASN A 71 10.07 22.25 20.66
C ASN A 71 8.66 22.85 20.70
N VAL A 72 8.41 23.78 21.63
CA VAL A 72 7.10 24.44 21.76
C VAL A 72 6.75 25.38 20.60
N GLN A 73 7.68 25.68 19.69
CA GLN A 73 7.38 26.46 18.49
C GLN A 73 6.72 25.65 17.36
N ASN A 74 6.95 24.34 17.31
CA ASN A 74 6.36 23.45 16.30
C ASN A 74 4.86 23.24 16.52
N PHE A 75 4.15 22.74 15.51
CA PHE A 75 2.74 22.36 15.63
C PHE A 75 2.60 21.03 16.38
N LEU A 76 1.61 20.93 17.27
CA LEU A 76 1.07 19.68 17.79
C LEU A 76 -0.36 19.52 17.28
N SER A 77 -0.68 18.35 16.72
CA SER A 77 -2.08 17.94 16.59
C SER A 77 -2.58 17.27 17.88
N SER A 78 -3.90 17.15 18.01
CA SER A 78 -4.55 16.21 18.93
C SER A 78 -4.56 14.77 18.41
N ASP A 79 -4.11 14.55 17.18
CA ASP A 79 -4.03 13.22 16.56
C ASP A 79 -2.95 12.33 17.20
N ILE A 80 -2.98 11.05 16.83
CA ILE A 80 -1.98 10.04 17.22
C ILE A 80 -0.57 10.43 16.75
N LYS A 81 -0.44 11.10 15.59
CA LYS A 81 0.83 11.45 14.94
C LYS A 81 1.21 12.91 15.21
N SER A 82 2.48 13.14 15.60
CA SER A 82 3.02 14.45 15.96
C SER A 82 4.28 14.77 15.14
N ASP A 83 4.28 15.90 14.45
CA ASP A 83 5.48 16.44 13.79
C ASP A 83 6.50 17.03 14.78
N ASN A 84 6.14 17.11 16.07
CA ASN A 84 7.02 17.58 17.11
C ASN A 84 7.67 16.37 17.82
N VAL A 85 8.99 16.29 17.78
CA VAL A 85 9.77 15.32 18.57
C VAL A 85 9.56 15.57 20.06
N MET A 86 9.27 14.51 20.80
CA MET A 86 9.30 14.51 22.26
C MET A 86 10.46 13.62 22.72
N ARG A 87 11.39 14.18 23.51
CA ARG A 87 12.50 13.42 24.09
C ARG A 87 12.13 13.04 25.52
N VAL A 88 12.03 11.75 25.83
CA VAL A 88 11.34 11.22 27.02
C VAL A 88 12.21 10.22 27.77
N CYS A 89 12.24 10.31 29.10
CA CYS A 89 12.72 9.23 29.96
C CYS A 89 11.71 8.93 31.08
N THR A 90 11.76 7.69 31.58
CA THR A 90 10.83 7.21 32.61
C THR A 90 11.39 7.39 34.02
N LEU A 91 10.53 7.76 34.96
CA LEU A 91 10.86 7.96 36.38
C LEU A 91 10.47 6.70 37.16
N ASP A 92 11.46 6.02 37.75
CA ASP A 92 11.26 4.77 38.49
C ASP A 92 10.50 5.00 39.81
N ASP A 93 9.45 4.22 40.09
CA ASP A 93 8.47 4.32 41.20
C ASP A 93 9.04 4.42 42.65
N ARG A 94 10.37 4.37 42.83
CA ARG A 94 11.05 4.43 44.15
C ARG A 94 12.27 5.36 44.19
N SER A 95 12.42 6.25 43.21
CA SER A 95 13.42 7.32 43.27
C SER A 95 12.92 8.60 42.63
N THR A 96 12.72 9.63 43.46
CA THR A 96 12.86 11.02 43.01
C THR A 96 14.25 11.20 42.38
N MET A 97 14.41 12.23 41.56
CA MET A 97 15.68 12.56 40.88
C MET A 97 16.85 12.99 41.80
N THR A 98 16.80 12.65 43.10
CA THR A 98 17.73 13.03 44.16
C THR A 98 19.04 12.23 44.21
N LYS A 99 19.17 11.13 43.44
CA LYS A 99 20.34 10.23 43.50
C LYS A 99 21.53 10.62 42.62
N PHE A 100 21.38 11.54 41.66
CA PHE A 100 22.39 11.84 40.63
C PHE A 100 23.35 12.94 41.09
N ALA A 101 23.91 12.81 42.29
CA ALA A 101 24.67 13.88 42.96
C ALA A 101 26.12 14.05 42.46
N GLU A 102 26.38 13.90 41.16
CA GLU A 102 27.56 14.46 40.50
C GLU A 102 27.13 15.69 39.69
N LYS A 103 27.37 16.87 40.26
CA LYS A 103 27.14 18.13 39.56
C LYS A 103 27.99 18.18 38.29
N PRO A 104 27.49 18.76 37.18
CA PRO A 104 28.33 19.09 36.03
C PRO A 104 29.57 19.87 36.50
N GLN A 105 30.76 19.44 36.07
CA GLN A 105 31.98 20.19 36.31
C GLN A 105 32.02 21.39 35.37
N ASP A 106 31.53 22.53 35.85
CA ASP A 106 31.71 23.84 35.20
C ASP A 106 33.19 24.05 34.90
N SER A 107 33.57 23.87 33.63
CA SER A 107 34.95 23.89 33.15
C SER A 107 35.43 25.34 32.94
N ALA A 108 35.21 26.18 33.95
CA ALA A 108 35.59 27.58 34.00
C ALA A 108 37.01 27.71 34.58
N HIS A 109 37.92 28.31 33.82
CA HIS A 109 39.29 28.55 34.25
C HIS A 109 39.35 29.49 35.48
N ASP A 110 40.20 29.10 36.43
CA ASP A 110 40.74 29.84 37.58
C ASP A 110 40.50 31.37 37.55
N SER A 111 39.34 31.76 38.09
CA SER A 111 38.97 33.15 38.35
C SER A 111 38.07 33.22 39.58
N LYS A 112 38.18 34.31 40.34
CA LYS A 112 37.63 34.39 41.70
C LYS A 112 36.14 34.74 41.70
N ASP A 113 35.34 33.77 42.14
CA ASP A 113 34.05 33.92 42.83
C ASP A 113 32.97 34.83 42.19
N PRO A 114 31.94 34.23 41.56
CA PRO A 114 30.76 34.93 41.06
C PRO A 114 29.51 34.86 41.98
N ASP A 115 29.55 34.28 43.18
CA ASP A 115 28.35 34.10 44.05
C ASP A 115 27.84 35.44 44.65
N HIS A 116 28.40 36.59 44.25
CA HIS A 116 28.35 37.84 45.02
C HIS A 116 27.42 38.97 44.49
N ASN A 117 26.63 38.75 43.43
CA ASN A 117 25.58 39.68 42.97
C ASN A 117 24.26 38.96 42.61
N LEU A 118 23.47 38.59 43.62
CA LEU A 118 22.11 38.10 43.42
C LEU A 118 21.12 39.28 43.41
N GLY A 119 20.30 39.36 42.36
CA GLY A 119 19.08 40.16 42.39
C GLY A 119 17.96 39.40 43.08
N LYS A 120 17.19 40.08 43.92
CA LYS A 120 15.92 39.57 44.45
C LYS A 120 14.85 40.61 44.27
N ASP A 121 13.69 40.20 43.78
CA ASP A 121 12.53 41.07 43.66
C ASP A 121 11.26 40.39 44.19
N LYS A 122 10.23 41.20 44.48
CA LYS A 122 8.90 40.74 44.88
C LYS A 122 7.98 40.78 43.68
N ALA A 123 7.90 39.65 42.97
CA ALA A 123 6.98 39.53 41.86
C ALA A 123 5.57 39.18 42.36
N THR A 124 4.56 39.75 41.70
CA THR A 124 3.18 39.25 41.81
C THR A 124 3.06 37.95 41.03
N VAL A 125 2.66 36.88 41.72
CA VAL A 125 2.44 35.57 41.10
C VAL A 125 0.93 35.38 40.90
N ARG A 126 0.50 35.12 39.68
CA ARG A 126 -0.91 34.89 39.34
C ARG A 126 -1.18 33.39 39.33
N LEU A 127 -2.18 32.95 40.08
CA LEU A 127 -2.76 31.61 40.03
C LEU A 127 -4.13 31.70 39.34
N SER A 128 -4.29 31.04 38.20
CA SER A 128 -5.50 31.13 37.37
C SER A 128 -6.13 29.74 37.21
N ILE A 129 -7.46 29.66 37.33
CA ILE A 129 -8.25 28.44 37.16
C ILE A 129 -9.14 28.60 35.91
N PRO A 130 -8.73 28.09 34.73
CA PRO A 130 -9.49 28.25 33.50
C PRO A 130 -10.89 27.60 33.56
N GLN A 131 -11.86 28.19 32.85
CA GLN A 131 -13.26 27.76 32.89
C GLN A 131 -13.55 26.42 32.15
N LYS A 132 -12.59 25.91 31.37
CA LYS A 132 -12.74 24.71 30.52
C LYS A 132 -12.52 23.44 31.35
N ALA A 133 -13.58 22.64 31.51
CA ALA A 133 -13.58 21.43 32.34
C ALA A 133 -12.98 20.22 31.62
N GLY A 134 -11.88 19.70 32.16
CA GLY A 134 -11.44 18.31 32.02
C GLY A 134 -10.98 17.84 33.41
N SER A 135 -11.43 16.68 33.89
CA SER A 135 -11.20 16.23 35.26
C SER A 135 -9.83 15.55 35.41
N VAL A 136 -8.77 16.35 35.45
CA VAL A 136 -7.44 15.87 35.87
C VAL A 136 -7.35 15.80 37.40
N GLY A 137 -6.86 14.69 37.93
CA GLY A 137 -6.76 14.44 39.37
C GLY A 137 -5.70 15.32 40.05
N SER A 138 -6.06 15.95 41.17
CA SER A 138 -5.15 16.86 41.87
C SER A 138 -3.91 16.18 42.51
N GLU A 139 -3.95 14.87 42.76
CA GLU A 139 -2.78 14.09 43.19
C GLU A 139 -1.78 13.88 42.03
N ASP A 140 -2.27 13.50 40.84
CA ASP A 140 -1.45 13.35 39.62
C ASP A 140 -0.72 14.65 39.27
N VAL A 141 -1.44 15.78 39.28
CA VAL A 141 -0.86 17.12 39.03
C VAL A 141 0.22 17.46 40.07
N SER A 142 -0.03 17.12 41.34
CA SER A 142 0.93 17.35 42.41
C SER A 142 2.19 16.50 42.26
N ALA A 143 2.06 15.24 41.83
CA ALA A 143 3.21 14.37 41.58
C ALA A 143 4.07 14.91 40.42
N ALA A 144 3.48 15.16 39.26
CA ALA A 144 4.19 15.71 38.09
C ALA A 144 4.87 17.06 38.39
N ALA A 145 4.22 17.95 39.15
CA ALA A 145 4.81 19.22 39.58
C ALA A 145 6.00 19.05 40.55
N ASN A 146 6.01 18.00 41.39
CA ASN A 146 7.13 17.70 42.29
C ASN A 146 8.33 17.07 41.57
N GLU A 147 8.11 16.28 40.52
CA GLU A 147 9.20 15.78 39.68
C GLU A 147 9.85 16.91 38.87
N LEU A 148 9.07 17.83 38.31
CA LEU A 148 9.61 19.06 37.70
C LEU A 148 10.34 19.96 38.72
N SER A 149 9.84 20.06 39.96
CA SER A 149 10.57 20.70 41.06
C SER A 149 11.85 19.97 41.47
N SER A 150 12.03 18.70 41.07
CA SER A 150 13.21 17.87 41.36
C SER A 150 14.21 17.92 40.21
N PHE A 151 13.74 18.00 38.96
CA PHE A 151 14.56 18.28 37.78
C PHE A 151 15.28 19.63 37.92
N LEU A 152 14.54 20.71 38.18
CA LEU A 152 15.06 22.09 38.29
C LEU A 152 16.17 22.26 39.36
N LYS A 153 16.26 21.38 40.36
CA LYS A 153 17.32 21.43 41.40
C LYS A 153 18.65 20.84 40.96
N ASN A 154 18.64 20.03 39.90
CA ASN A 154 19.81 19.34 39.35
C ASN A 154 20.26 19.94 38.01
N GLU A 155 19.48 20.88 37.45
CA GLU A 155 19.79 21.59 36.21
C GLU A 155 20.95 22.60 36.39
N ALA A 156 21.58 23.02 35.29
CA ALA A 156 22.61 24.05 35.29
C ALA A 156 22.08 25.39 35.83
N ARG A 157 22.91 26.16 36.56
CA ARG A 157 22.50 27.39 37.28
C ARG A 157 21.94 28.53 36.41
N CYS A 158 22.07 28.48 35.09
CA CYS A 158 21.70 29.54 34.15
C CYS A 158 21.08 28.97 32.86
N GLY A 159 20.61 29.84 31.97
CA GLY A 159 19.81 29.46 30.80
C GLY A 159 18.34 29.28 31.15
N TYR A 160 17.46 29.23 30.14
CA TYR A 160 16.03 28.99 30.35
C TYR A 160 15.73 27.49 30.54
N THR A 161 14.55 27.15 31.04
CA THR A 161 14.05 25.75 31.11
C THR A 161 12.73 25.65 30.34
N ILE A 162 12.60 24.63 29.50
CA ILE A 162 11.34 24.13 28.93
C ILE A 162 11.30 22.64 29.26
N MET A 163 10.28 22.18 30.00
CA MET A 163 10.19 20.78 30.43
C MET A 163 8.74 20.41 30.74
N PHE A 164 8.40 19.14 30.56
CA PHE A 164 7.07 18.57 30.79
C PHE A 164 7.19 17.31 31.64
N ALA A 165 6.16 17.01 32.43
CA ALA A 165 6.02 15.76 33.16
C ALA A 165 4.60 15.22 33.04
N LYS A 166 4.48 13.89 32.94
CA LYS A 166 3.21 13.14 32.89
C LYS A 166 3.19 12.15 34.04
N THR A 167 2.15 12.21 34.87
CA THR A 167 1.90 11.24 35.95
C THR A 167 0.42 10.90 35.94
N GLY A 168 0.09 9.60 35.92
CA GLY A 168 -1.29 9.14 35.80
C GLY A 168 -2.00 9.76 34.59
N SER A 169 -3.06 10.51 34.88
CA SER A 169 -3.89 11.28 33.93
C SER A 169 -3.38 12.69 33.64
N ALA A 170 -2.49 13.23 34.48
CA ALA A 170 -2.05 14.62 34.41
C ALA A 170 -0.84 14.81 33.50
N ILE A 171 -0.83 15.95 32.83
CA ILE A 171 0.34 16.54 32.20
C ILE A 171 0.59 17.94 32.78
N VAL A 172 1.85 18.24 33.11
CA VAL A 172 2.31 19.53 33.60
C VAL A 172 3.45 20.00 32.71
N GLY A 173 3.37 21.23 32.17
CA GLY A 173 4.43 21.86 31.38
C GLY A 173 4.91 23.15 32.04
N ILE A 174 6.22 23.41 31.96
CA ILE A 174 6.86 24.57 32.61
C ILE A 174 7.71 25.40 31.65
N TYR A 175 7.78 26.69 31.97
CA TYR A 175 8.77 27.64 31.46
C TYR A 175 9.46 28.36 32.62
N ALA A 176 10.78 28.46 32.58
CA ALA A 176 11.55 29.36 33.42
C ALA A 176 12.51 30.18 32.55
N GLY A 177 12.35 31.51 32.54
CA GLY A 177 13.20 32.43 31.78
C GLY A 177 14.68 32.41 32.20
N SER A 178 15.57 32.79 31.29
CA SER A 178 17.02 32.64 31.42
C SER A 178 17.69 33.46 32.53
N GLU A 179 17.01 34.47 33.09
CA GLU A 179 17.48 35.22 34.27
C GLU A 179 16.96 34.63 35.59
N ILE A 180 15.97 33.73 35.58
CA ILE A 180 15.42 33.14 36.80
C ILE A 180 16.37 32.06 37.33
N GLN A 181 16.77 32.17 38.59
CA GLN A 181 17.57 31.13 39.23
C GLN A 181 16.75 29.84 39.34
N LYS A 182 17.33 28.68 38.93
CA LYS A 182 16.62 27.38 38.95
C LYS A 182 16.10 27.01 40.35
N ASP A 183 16.83 27.36 41.42
CA ASP A 183 16.36 27.23 42.82
C ASP A 183 15.10 28.05 43.12
N SER A 184 14.87 29.17 42.41
CA SER A 184 13.67 30.00 42.51
C SER A 184 12.51 29.41 41.70
N ALA A 185 12.78 28.91 40.49
CA ALA A 185 11.81 28.13 39.71
C ALA A 185 11.36 26.87 40.48
N ALA A 186 12.28 26.17 41.13
CA ALA A 186 12.01 25.03 42.00
C ALA A 186 11.31 25.39 43.34
N ARG A 187 11.18 26.67 43.69
CA ARG A 187 10.25 27.12 44.74
C ARG A 187 8.86 27.36 44.15
N LEU A 188 8.77 28.07 43.03
CA LEU A 188 7.50 28.35 42.34
C LEU A 188 6.76 27.07 41.94
N MET A 189 7.45 26.02 41.48
CA MET A 189 6.84 24.72 41.19
C MET A 189 6.26 24.00 42.41
N ARG A 190 6.83 24.22 43.60
CA ARG A 190 6.28 23.67 44.84
C ARG A 190 5.06 24.45 45.29
N THR A 191 5.10 25.78 45.17
CA THR A 191 3.92 26.63 45.37
C THR A 191 2.80 26.23 44.42
N PHE A 192 3.10 25.89 43.16
CA PHE A 192 2.12 25.33 42.22
C PHE A 192 1.53 24.00 42.72
N SER A 193 2.36 23.02 43.10
CA SER A 193 1.88 21.76 43.68
C SER A 193 1.04 21.96 44.96
N GLU A 194 1.42 22.89 45.83
CA GLU A 194 0.69 23.21 47.07
C GLU A 194 -0.71 23.80 46.80
N HIS A 195 -0.85 24.56 45.71
CA HIS A 195 -2.11 25.22 45.30
C HIS A 195 -2.89 24.46 44.22
N ALA A 196 -2.36 23.36 43.67
CA ALA A 196 -3.04 22.47 42.73
C ALA A 196 -4.11 21.54 43.38
N ARG A 197 -4.50 21.81 44.63
CA ARG A 197 -5.43 20.98 45.41
C ARG A 197 -6.89 21.19 44.94
N GLY A 198 -7.50 20.13 44.44
CA GLY A 198 -8.83 20.14 43.79
C GLY A 198 -8.71 20.10 42.28
N ASP A 199 -9.67 19.46 41.61
CA ASP A 199 -9.47 18.88 40.29
C ASP A 199 -9.61 19.86 39.11
N GLY A 200 -9.04 19.47 37.96
CA GLY A 200 -9.13 20.19 36.70
C GLY A 200 -7.97 21.13 36.38
N THR A 201 -8.03 21.78 35.22
CA THR A 201 -6.97 22.62 34.64
C THR A 201 -6.51 23.74 35.59
N ARG A 202 -5.20 24.00 35.68
CA ARG A 202 -4.58 25.06 36.51
C ARG A 202 -3.41 25.73 35.80
N ALA A 203 -3.21 27.02 36.06
CA ALA A 203 -2.00 27.75 35.65
C ALA A 203 -1.44 28.59 36.79
N LEU A 204 -0.12 28.67 36.92
CA LEU A 204 0.59 29.64 37.76
C LEU A 204 1.64 30.35 36.92
N GLN A 205 1.66 31.69 36.93
CA GLN A 205 2.60 32.48 36.15
C GLN A 205 3.17 33.67 36.93
N VAL A 206 4.43 33.99 36.63
CA VAL A 206 5.11 35.21 37.05
C VAL A 206 5.34 36.04 35.80
N CYS A 207 4.61 37.15 35.69
CA CYS A 207 4.48 37.90 34.44
C CYS A 207 4.17 39.37 34.76
N ASP A 208 5.07 40.27 34.36
CA ASP A 208 4.98 41.71 34.61
C ASP A 208 4.68 42.48 33.31
N SER A 209 4.22 43.72 33.48
CA SER A 209 3.93 44.76 32.48
C SER A 209 5.08 45.08 31.50
N VAL A 210 6.30 44.63 31.78
CA VAL A 210 7.44 44.73 30.86
C VAL A 210 7.68 43.36 30.22
N HIS A 211 7.18 43.19 28.99
CA HIS A 211 7.23 41.96 28.20
C HIS A 211 8.67 41.44 27.99
N ASN A 212 9.17 40.59 28.90
CA ASN A 212 10.51 40.02 28.81
C ASN A 212 10.52 38.55 29.25
N GLY A 213 10.63 37.66 28.26
CA GLY A 213 10.68 36.21 28.47
C GLY A 213 11.82 35.75 29.38
N SER A 214 12.95 36.47 29.46
CA SER A 214 14.05 36.07 30.36
C SER A 214 13.67 36.11 31.85
N LYS A 215 12.63 36.89 32.22
CA LYS A 215 12.13 37.03 33.60
C LYS A 215 10.76 36.40 33.82
N SER A 216 10.14 35.82 32.79
CA SER A 216 8.86 35.12 32.90
C SER A 216 9.03 33.72 33.50
N PHE A 217 8.10 33.31 34.35
CA PHE A 217 7.94 31.92 34.78
C PHE A 217 6.51 31.48 34.52
N GLY A 218 6.31 30.21 34.18
CA GLY A 218 4.98 29.63 34.08
C GLY A 218 4.95 28.13 34.31
N ALA A 219 3.83 27.66 34.87
CA ALA A 219 3.47 26.27 35.02
C ALA A 219 2.00 26.10 34.62
N PHE A 220 1.71 25.11 33.77
CA PHE A 220 0.34 24.79 33.33
C PHE A 220 0.08 23.30 33.49
N ALA A 221 -1.10 22.94 34.01
CA ALA A 221 -1.51 21.55 34.21
C ALA A 221 -2.91 21.28 33.63
N THR A 222 -3.09 20.16 32.95
CA THR A 222 -4.39 19.66 32.48
C THR A 222 -4.35 18.13 32.24
N HIS A 223 -5.40 17.57 31.63
CA HIS A 223 -5.46 16.16 31.24
C HIS A 223 -4.55 15.86 30.05
N ILE A 224 -3.99 14.65 29.96
CA ILE A 224 -3.01 14.27 28.93
C ILE A 224 -3.49 14.52 27.49
N ASP A 225 -4.79 14.35 27.22
CA ASP A 225 -5.38 14.55 25.87
C ASP A 225 -5.38 16.02 25.41
N ASP A 226 -5.22 16.99 26.31
CA ASP A 226 -5.19 18.43 26.01
C ASP A 226 -3.75 19.00 26.13
N LEU A 227 -2.74 18.14 25.88
CA LEU A 227 -1.32 18.50 25.73
C LEU A 227 -1.09 19.71 24.78
N PRO A 228 -1.77 19.86 23.63
CA PRO A 228 -1.62 21.07 22.79
C PRO A 228 -1.95 22.38 23.52
N THR A 229 -2.85 22.38 24.52
CA THR A 229 -3.11 23.57 25.36
C THR A 229 -1.93 23.85 26.31
N VAL A 230 -1.29 22.81 26.87
CA VAL A 230 -0.07 22.97 27.69
C VAL A 230 1.08 23.53 26.85
N GLN A 231 1.31 22.95 25.66
CA GLN A 231 2.33 23.42 24.73
C GLN A 231 2.06 24.89 24.34
N SER A 232 0.81 25.25 24.05
CA SER A 232 0.40 26.62 23.74
C SER A 232 0.67 27.61 24.88
N ALA A 233 0.49 27.19 26.15
CA ALA A 233 0.81 28.03 27.30
C ALA A 233 2.32 28.27 27.43
N VAL A 234 3.15 27.22 27.30
CA VAL A 234 4.62 27.32 27.33
C VAL A 234 5.15 28.12 26.12
N LYS A 235 4.54 27.96 24.95
CA LYS A 235 4.78 28.79 23.76
C LYS A 235 4.45 30.26 23.99
N GLY A 236 3.39 30.56 24.76
CA GLY A 236 3.09 31.92 25.20
C GLY A 236 4.25 32.55 25.96
N TRP A 237 4.71 31.90 27.03
CA TRP A 237 5.74 32.44 27.91
C TRP A 237 7.13 32.56 27.25
N THR A 238 7.53 31.60 26.39
CA THR A 238 8.76 31.71 25.58
C THR A 238 8.73 32.94 24.67
N ASN A 239 7.57 33.27 24.10
CA ASN A 239 7.36 34.47 23.28
C ASN A 239 7.00 35.72 24.11
N ALA A 240 7.35 35.77 25.41
CA ALA A 240 7.10 36.88 26.34
C ALA A 240 5.61 37.30 26.51
N ASN A 241 4.67 36.39 26.19
CA ASN A 241 3.24 36.60 26.37
C ASN A 241 2.75 35.96 27.68
N CYS A 242 1.93 36.69 28.42
CA CYS A 242 1.24 36.18 29.62
C CYS A 242 -0.11 35.57 29.22
N LEU A 243 -0.54 34.51 29.92
CA LEU A 243 -1.88 33.95 29.75
C LEU A 243 -2.93 35.01 30.11
N GLN A 244 -3.92 35.18 29.24
CA GLN A 244 -5.00 36.16 29.38
C GLN A 244 -6.17 35.62 30.22
N GLU A 245 -7.08 36.48 30.64
CA GLU A 245 -8.24 36.15 31.48
C GLU A 245 -9.29 35.29 30.75
N THR A 246 -9.06 33.98 30.64
CA THR A 246 -9.98 33.03 29.97
C THR A 246 -11.16 32.62 30.86
N GLY A 247 -11.98 33.59 31.29
CA GLY A 247 -13.27 33.40 31.96
C GLY A 247 -13.26 32.71 33.34
N GLY A 248 -12.07 32.44 33.88
CA GLY A 248 -11.86 31.70 35.12
C GLY A 248 -11.79 32.55 36.38
N SER A 249 -11.53 31.92 37.54
CA SER A 249 -11.13 32.65 38.75
C SER A 249 -9.61 32.79 38.81
N GLU A 250 -9.14 34.03 38.98
CA GLU A 250 -7.73 34.36 39.21
C GLU A 250 -7.50 34.83 40.65
N GLN A 251 -6.36 34.43 41.23
CA GLN A 251 -5.90 34.81 42.55
C GLN A 251 -4.48 35.37 42.47
N SER A 252 -4.28 36.58 43.01
CA SER A 252 -2.95 37.14 43.22
C SER A 252 -2.31 36.51 44.47
N LEU A 253 -1.07 36.05 44.34
CA LEU A 253 -0.22 35.59 45.44
C LEU A 253 0.92 36.59 45.61
N ASP A 254 0.66 37.62 46.43
CA ASP A 254 1.57 38.75 46.61
C ASP A 254 2.73 38.43 47.57
N GLY A 255 3.91 39.00 47.29
CA GLY A 255 5.05 38.96 48.21
C GLY A 255 5.94 37.72 48.13
N ILE A 256 5.76 36.87 47.11
CA ILE A 256 6.66 35.76 46.80
C ILE A 256 8.01 36.32 46.30
N GLU A 257 9.11 35.82 46.85
CA GLU A 257 10.46 36.27 46.56
C GLU A 257 11.06 35.50 45.38
N VAL A 258 11.25 36.18 44.24
CA VAL A 258 11.86 35.62 43.03
C VAL A 258 13.31 36.09 42.91
N SER A 259 14.22 35.16 42.67
CA SER A 259 15.67 35.41 42.59
C SER A 259 16.13 35.41 41.13
N PHE A 260 16.83 36.48 40.74
CA PHE A 260 17.30 36.72 39.38
C PHE A 260 18.82 36.81 39.30
N LEU A 261 19.37 36.38 38.17
CA LEU A 261 20.78 36.58 37.77
C LEU A 261 20.95 38.03 37.27
N VAL A 262 21.82 38.81 37.92
CA VAL A 262 22.01 40.24 37.61
C VAL A 262 23.37 40.48 36.98
N SER A 263 23.40 41.26 35.90
CA SER A 263 24.62 41.87 35.37
C SER A 263 24.86 43.23 36.05
N LEU A 264 26.11 43.55 36.37
CA LEU A 264 26.46 44.70 37.21
C LEU A 264 26.25 46.07 36.51
N ASP A 265 25.27 46.83 36.98
CA ASP A 265 25.20 48.28 36.78
C ASP A 265 26.34 49.00 37.51
N VAL A 266 27.04 49.92 36.83
CA VAL A 266 28.08 50.77 37.43
C VAL A 266 27.72 52.25 37.29
N VAL A 267 26.68 52.68 38.02
CA VAL A 267 26.32 54.10 38.16
C VAL A 267 27.02 54.70 39.38
N ALA A 268 28.33 54.95 39.25
CA ALA A 268 29.15 55.53 40.32
C ALA A 268 29.02 57.07 40.37
N THR A 269 27.93 57.59 40.94
CA THR A 269 27.78 59.03 41.22
C THR A 269 28.73 59.48 42.34
N ALA A 270 29.97 59.83 41.98
CA ALA A 270 31.00 60.30 42.91
C ALA A 270 31.27 61.81 42.75
N SER A 271 30.63 62.62 43.59
CA SER A 271 30.91 64.06 43.70
C SER A 271 32.26 64.32 44.40
N GLY A 272 33.35 64.33 43.64
CA GLY A 272 34.72 64.47 44.17
C GLY A 272 35.55 65.53 43.44
N SER A 273 35.72 66.71 44.04
CA SER A 273 36.60 67.76 43.49
C SER A 273 38.08 67.42 43.70
N SER A 274 38.81 67.14 42.62
CA SER A 274 40.27 67.23 42.61
C SER A 274 40.78 67.83 41.30
N ARG A 275 41.64 68.86 41.40
CA ARG A 275 42.37 69.41 40.27
C ARG A 275 43.74 68.75 40.20
N ASN A 276 44.13 68.23 39.04
CA ASN A 276 45.49 68.50 38.57
C ASN A 276 45.60 68.43 37.04
N SER A 277 46.53 69.21 36.49
CA SER A 277 46.63 69.45 35.05
C SER A 277 47.74 68.63 34.39
N SER A 278 47.40 67.90 33.32
CA SER A 278 48.36 67.33 32.37
C SER A 278 48.00 67.77 30.95
N LYS A 279 48.77 68.71 30.38
CA LYS A 279 48.61 69.12 28.98
C LYS A 279 49.23 68.06 28.08
N VAL A 280 48.41 67.34 27.30
CA VAL A 280 48.85 66.57 26.14
C VAL A 280 48.23 67.19 24.88
N HIS A 281 48.97 67.21 23.78
CA HIS A 281 48.63 68.05 22.62
C HIS A 281 47.42 67.53 21.83
N ALA A 282 46.53 68.45 21.46
CA ALA A 282 45.66 68.24 20.31
C ALA A 282 46.52 68.05 19.05
N ARG A 283 46.25 66.97 18.30
CA ARG A 283 46.72 66.81 16.91
C ARG A 283 45.53 66.95 15.96
N HIS A 284 45.78 67.55 14.81
CA HIS A 284 44.73 67.83 13.83
C HIS A 284 44.08 66.56 13.29
N VAL A 285 42.76 66.64 13.09
CA VAL A 285 41.99 65.65 12.33
C VAL A 285 42.48 65.64 10.88
N HIS A 286 42.90 64.47 10.40
CA HIS A 286 43.04 64.20 8.98
C HIS A 286 41.83 63.40 8.49
N HIS A 287 41.15 63.91 7.46
CA HIS A 287 40.11 63.15 6.75
C HIS A 287 40.72 61.95 6.04
N HIS A 288 40.60 60.77 6.66
CA HIS A 288 40.76 59.48 5.97
C HIS A 288 39.38 58.87 5.79
N LYS A 289 39.01 58.54 4.54
CA LYS A 289 37.87 57.64 4.29
C LYS A 289 38.18 56.29 4.92
N ALA A 290 37.21 55.71 5.63
CA ALA A 290 37.33 54.38 6.22
C ALA A 290 37.78 53.34 5.17
N ARG A 291 38.73 52.49 5.57
CA ARG A 291 39.24 51.33 4.82
C ARG A 291 39.51 50.13 5.74
N GLY A 292 38.83 50.07 6.88
CA GLY A 292 39.01 49.02 7.87
C GLY A 292 37.88 49.06 8.91
N THR A 293 37.81 47.98 9.68
CA THR A 293 36.86 47.77 10.77
C THR A 293 37.02 48.85 11.84
N CYS A 294 35.91 49.38 12.36
CA CYS A 294 35.93 50.24 13.55
C CYS A 294 36.27 49.41 14.80
N SER A 295 36.74 50.07 15.87
CA SER A 295 36.50 49.55 17.22
C SER A 295 35.01 49.64 17.53
N TYR A 296 34.44 48.63 18.19
CA TYR A 296 33.01 48.52 18.42
C TYR A 296 32.66 48.04 19.83
N LEU A 297 31.42 48.31 20.25
CA LEU A 297 30.78 47.78 21.45
C LEU A 297 29.51 47.05 21.06
N GLN A 298 29.06 46.16 21.94
CA GLN A 298 27.76 45.51 21.87
C GLN A 298 26.83 46.18 22.90
N VAL A 299 25.64 46.61 22.45
CA VAL A 299 24.59 47.22 23.26
C VAL A 299 24.06 46.20 24.27
N ARG A 300 24.03 46.57 25.55
CA ARG A 300 23.50 45.72 26.63
C ARG A 300 22.10 46.16 27.06
N TRP A 301 21.45 45.34 27.88
CA TRP A 301 20.22 45.77 28.55
C TRP A 301 20.53 46.97 29.45
N GLY A 302 19.73 48.03 29.36
CA GLY A 302 19.95 49.30 30.06
C GLY A 302 20.84 50.32 29.34
N ASP A 303 21.52 49.95 28.24
CA ASP A 303 22.35 50.91 27.49
C ASP A 303 21.53 52.00 26.77
N SER A 304 22.15 53.17 26.66
CA SER A 304 21.66 54.35 25.94
C SER A 304 22.82 54.98 25.17
N CYS A 305 22.55 55.85 24.19
CA CYS A 305 23.65 56.55 23.51
C CYS A 305 24.63 57.26 24.49
N PRO A 306 24.16 57.98 25.54
CA PRO A 306 25.06 58.56 26.55
C PRO A 306 25.91 57.55 27.34
N SER A 307 25.44 56.31 27.63
CA SER A 307 26.30 55.29 28.25
C SER A 307 27.32 54.75 27.25
N LEU A 308 26.88 54.43 26.03
CA LEU A 308 27.73 53.91 24.96
C LEU A 308 28.81 54.91 24.53
N GLU A 309 28.48 56.20 24.41
CA GLU A 309 29.42 57.32 24.21
C GLU A 309 30.49 57.34 25.30
N SER A 310 30.08 57.22 26.57
CA SER A 310 30.98 57.21 27.73
C SER A 310 31.87 55.97 27.80
N ILE A 311 31.37 54.79 27.41
CA ILE A 311 32.14 53.54 27.37
C ILE A 311 33.11 53.55 26.16
N CYS A 312 32.70 54.10 25.01
CA CYS A 312 33.56 54.37 23.87
C CYS A 312 34.64 55.43 24.16
N GLY A 313 34.40 56.34 25.11
CA GLY A 313 35.29 57.46 25.43
C GLY A 313 35.30 58.58 24.38
N ILE A 314 34.18 58.79 23.67
CA ILE A 314 34.05 59.74 22.55
C ILE A 314 32.90 60.73 22.78
N SER A 315 32.79 61.78 21.96
CA SER A 315 31.67 62.72 22.04
C SER A 315 30.41 62.20 21.35
N ALA A 316 29.23 62.69 21.75
CA ALA A 316 27.96 62.43 21.06
C ALA A 316 28.02 62.69 19.54
N ASN A 317 28.72 63.74 19.11
CA ASN A 317 28.93 64.03 17.69
C ASN A 317 29.78 62.94 17.01
N ASP A 318 30.84 62.46 17.65
CA ASP A 318 31.69 61.41 17.10
C ASP A 318 30.92 60.08 17.04
N PHE A 319 30.18 59.72 18.10
CA PHE A 319 29.33 58.54 18.13
C PHE A 319 28.25 58.58 17.04
N THR A 320 27.61 59.74 16.82
CA THR A 320 26.64 59.96 15.73
C THR A 320 27.32 59.88 14.35
N ASN A 321 28.52 60.43 14.20
CA ASN A 321 29.28 60.37 12.94
C ASN A 321 29.74 58.93 12.60
N TYR A 322 30.07 58.12 13.59
CA TYR A 322 30.45 56.71 13.41
C TYR A 322 29.24 55.79 13.24
N ASN A 323 28.06 56.19 13.74
CA ASN A 323 26.82 55.41 13.67
C ASN A 323 25.66 56.23 13.08
N PRO A 324 25.71 56.63 11.79
CA PRO A 324 24.81 57.66 11.20
C PRO A 324 23.36 57.20 10.92
N LYS A 325 22.81 56.25 11.69
CA LYS A 325 21.41 55.79 11.60
C LYS A 325 20.50 56.83 12.30
N PRO A 326 19.59 57.54 11.60
CA PRO A 326 18.93 58.74 12.15
C PRO A 326 18.17 58.57 13.46
N ASN A 327 17.64 57.37 13.73
CA ASN A 327 16.85 57.06 14.93
C ASN A 327 17.61 56.16 15.94
N LEU A 328 18.93 55.98 15.78
CA LEU A 328 19.73 55.00 16.54
C LEU A 328 19.42 54.99 18.04
N CYS A 329 19.50 56.15 18.69
CA CYS A 329 19.36 56.30 20.14
C CYS A 329 17.94 56.05 20.68
N THR A 330 16.95 55.92 19.79
CA THR A 330 15.57 55.50 20.10
C THR A 330 15.23 54.10 19.58
N THR A 331 16.18 53.44 18.91
CA THR A 331 16.04 52.07 18.37
C THR A 331 17.29 51.23 18.68
N LEU A 332 17.90 51.41 19.86
CA LEU A 332 18.99 50.56 20.35
C LEU A 332 18.41 49.21 20.75
N ALA A 333 18.76 48.16 20.01
CA ALA A 333 18.39 46.79 20.38
C ALA A 333 19.51 46.16 21.24
N VAL A 334 19.13 45.40 22.26
CA VAL A 334 20.10 44.60 23.03
C VAL A 334 20.77 43.60 22.10
N GLY A 335 22.09 43.45 22.22
CA GLY A 335 22.89 42.61 21.34
C GLY A 335 23.43 43.34 20.09
N GLN A 336 22.84 44.47 19.67
CA GLN A 336 23.28 45.24 18.50
C GLN A 336 24.72 45.75 18.66
N PHE A 337 25.52 45.77 17.59
CA PHE A 337 26.84 46.43 17.59
C PHE A 337 26.77 47.92 17.21
N VAL A 338 27.69 48.72 17.77
CA VAL A 338 27.92 50.15 17.47
C VAL A 338 29.42 50.47 17.42
N CYS A 339 29.84 51.36 16.51
CA CYS A 339 31.22 51.79 16.35
C CYS A 339 31.62 52.89 17.37
N CYS A 340 32.78 52.72 18.00
CA CYS A 340 33.47 53.73 18.82
C CYS A 340 34.55 54.52 18.04
N SER A 341 34.79 54.19 16.77
CA SER A 341 35.75 54.89 15.91
C SER A 341 35.36 54.85 14.43
N SER A 342 36.03 55.67 13.60
CA SER A 342 35.77 55.74 12.17
C SER A 342 36.14 54.44 11.45
N GLY A 343 35.14 53.70 10.99
CA GLY A 343 35.28 52.46 10.23
C GLY A 343 33.92 51.97 9.73
N THR A 344 33.84 50.70 9.35
CA THR A 344 32.58 49.95 9.33
C THR A 344 32.57 48.95 10.48
N LEU A 345 31.39 48.51 10.92
CA LEU A 345 31.31 47.28 11.71
C LEU A 345 31.90 46.10 10.89
N PRO A 346 32.43 45.05 11.55
CA PRO A 346 32.65 43.79 10.87
C PRO A 346 31.28 43.22 10.46
N ASP A 347 31.24 42.42 9.41
CA ASP A 347 30.05 41.63 9.10
C ASP A 347 29.85 40.59 10.23
N PRO A 348 28.76 40.64 11.01
CA PRO A 348 28.51 39.72 12.11
C PRO A 348 27.82 38.43 11.65
N THR A 349 27.44 38.32 10.37
CA THR A 349 26.75 37.14 9.85
C THR A 349 27.67 35.92 9.81
N PRO A 350 27.15 34.71 10.08
CA PRO A 350 27.91 33.48 9.96
C PRO A 350 28.49 33.27 8.56
N GLN A 351 29.78 32.93 8.48
CA GLN A 351 30.51 32.77 7.22
C GLN A 351 30.69 31.30 6.84
N GLN A 352 30.88 31.01 5.56
CA GLN A 352 31.21 29.65 5.09
C GLN A 352 32.57 29.21 5.64
N GLN A 353 32.68 27.94 6.06
CA GLN A 353 33.93 27.38 6.56
C GLN A 353 34.93 27.12 5.42
N ALA A 354 36.23 27.15 5.72
CA ALA A 354 37.31 27.06 4.72
C ALA A 354 37.41 25.69 4.01
N ASN A 355 36.75 24.65 4.54
CA ASN A 355 36.56 23.33 3.92
C ASN A 355 35.38 23.28 2.94
N GLY A 356 34.58 24.34 2.83
CA GLY A 356 33.36 24.43 2.02
C GLY A 356 32.05 24.08 2.75
N SER A 357 32.08 23.62 4.00
CA SER A 357 30.84 23.42 4.77
C SER A 357 30.24 24.76 5.22
N CYS A 358 28.92 24.78 5.45
CA CYS A 358 28.25 25.94 6.02
C CYS A 358 28.69 26.19 7.47
N TYR A 359 28.32 27.33 8.03
CA TYR A 359 28.31 27.52 9.48
C TYR A 359 27.19 26.67 10.07
N THR A 360 27.56 25.64 10.83
CA THR A 360 26.61 24.75 11.50
C THR A 360 26.09 25.38 12.79
N TYR A 361 24.78 25.32 12.99
CA TYR A 361 24.10 25.60 14.24
C TYR A 361 23.29 24.39 14.68
N GLN A 362 23.22 24.12 15.98
CA GLN A 362 22.34 23.09 16.55
C GLN A 362 21.16 23.78 17.23
N VAL A 363 19.95 23.50 16.74
CA VAL A 363 18.70 24.10 17.24
C VAL A 363 18.53 23.82 18.73
N GLN A 364 18.37 24.87 19.53
CA GLN A 364 18.01 24.73 20.94
C GLN A 364 16.50 24.61 21.11
N ILE A 365 16.08 23.95 22.18
CA ILE A 365 14.66 23.72 22.48
C ILE A 365 13.90 25.05 22.65
N GLY A 366 12.74 25.18 22.01
CA GLY A 366 11.91 26.39 22.09
C GLY A 366 12.35 27.53 21.17
N GLU A 367 13.43 27.37 20.40
CA GLU A 367 13.81 28.30 19.34
C GLU A 367 12.94 28.09 18.08
N GLY A 368 12.80 29.16 17.31
CA GLY A 368 12.29 29.15 15.95
C GLY A 368 13.17 30.01 15.06
N CYS A 369 13.10 29.81 13.74
CA CYS A 369 14.01 30.46 12.80
C CYS A 369 14.11 31.98 12.94
N PHE A 370 13.05 32.69 13.32
CA PHE A 370 13.10 34.13 13.54
C PHE A 370 14.15 34.53 14.60
N ALA A 371 14.15 33.86 15.76
CA ALA A 371 15.08 34.16 16.86
C ALA A 371 16.53 33.75 16.54
N ILE A 372 16.70 32.64 15.81
CA ILE A 372 18.01 32.19 15.32
C ILE A 372 18.53 33.17 14.26
N ALA A 373 17.68 33.65 13.35
CA ALA A 373 18.04 34.61 12.33
C ALA A 373 18.43 35.97 12.94
N GLU A 374 17.62 36.50 13.87
CA GLU A 374 17.88 37.77 14.55
C GLU A 374 19.17 37.73 15.38
N SER A 375 19.41 36.68 16.16
CA SER A 375 20.63 36.52 16.97
C SER A 375 21.91 36.35 16.13
N HIS A 376 21.77 35.83 14.90
CA HIS A 376 22.86 35.65 13.94
C HIS A 376 22.86 36.66 12.77
N TYR A 377 22.10 37.76 12.85
CA TYR A 377 22.07 38.88 11.90
C TYR A 377 21.68 38.53 10.44
N ILE A 378 21.04 37.39 10.23
CA ILE A 378 20.52 36.95 8.92
C ILE A 378 18.99 37.06 8.88
N THR A 379 18.36 36.71 7.76
CA THR A 379 16.89 36.61 7.66
C THR A 379 16.41 35.16 7.81
N GLN A 380 15.11 34.97 8.07
CA GLN A 380 14.51 33.63 8.00
C GLN A 380 14.58 33.03 6.58
N ASP A 381 14.46 33.87 5.54
CA ASP A 381 14.59 33.45 4.15
C ASP A 381 16.01 32.97 3.81
N ASP A 382 17.04 33.53 4.46
CA ASP A 382 18.42 33.00 4.37
C ASP A 382 18.50 31.59 4.96
N ILE A 383 17.91 31.34 6.14
CA ILE A 383 17.90 29.99 6.75
C ILE A 383 17.18 28.99 5.84
N GLU A 384 15.99 29.32 5.32
CA GLU A 384 15.29 28.47 4.34
C GLU A 384 16.16 28.21 3.10
N SER A 385 16.80 29.25 2.56
CA SER A 385 17.67 29.13 1.38
C SER A 385 18.95 28.33 1.62
N TYR A 386 19.46 28.24 2.86
CA TYR A 386 20.70 27.52 3.17
C TYR A 386 20.46 26.04 3.49
N ASN A 387 19.24 25.65 3.87
CA ASN A 387 18.94 24.32 4.40
C ASN A 387 18.23 23.37 3.43
N GLY A 388 17.97 23.75 2.17
CA GLY A 388 17.36 22.88 1.16
C GLY A 388 18.11 21.56 0.84
N ASN A 389 19.32 21.35 1.36
CA ASN A 389 20.05 20.07 1.32
C ASN A 389 20.36 19.48 2.71
N ALA A 390 19.99 20.17 3.79
CA ALA A 390 20.26 19.73 5.16
C ALA A 390 19.32 18.59 5.57
N TRP A 391 19.84 17.61 6.30
CA TRP A 391 19.08 16.42 6.65
C TRP A 391 17.91 16.73 7.59
N GLY A 392 16.72 16.23 7.26
CA GLY A 392 15.48 16.48 8.01
C GLY A 392 14.91 17.89 7.84
N TRP A 393 15.43 18.74 6.94
CA TRP A 393 14.94 20.12 6.81
C TRP A 393 13.54 20.19 6.20
N ALA A 394 12.51 20.25 7.06
CA ALA A 394 11.11 20.36 6.65
C ALA A 394 10.55 21.80 6.74
N GLY A 395 11.44 22.79 6.78
CA GLY A 395 11.13 24.22 6.85
C GLY A 395 10.96 24.75 8.28
N CYS A 396 10.97 26.08 8.42
CA CYS A 396 11.02 26.79 9.70
C CYS A 396 9.80 26.61 10.64
N GLY A 397 8.75 25.92 10.20
CA GLY A 397 7.61 25.53 11.05
C GLY A 397 7.72 24.13 11.69
N GLN A 398 8.76 23.36 11.36
CA GLN A 398 8.99 21.98 11.79
C GLN A 398 10.43 21.78 12.31
N LEU A 399 10.94 22.78 13.05
CA LEU A 399 12.33 22.89 13.46
C LEU A 399 12.59 22.01 14.69
N GLN A 400 13.34 20.92 14.56
CA GLN A 400 13.47 19.93 15.64
C GLN A 400 14.62 20.25 16.63
N PRO A 401 14.51 19.88 17.92
CA PRO A 401 15.62 19.98 18.87
C PRO A 401 16.87 19.23 18.38
N ASP A 402 18.05 19.75 18.69
CA ASP A 402 19.38 19.22 18.29
C ASP A 402 19.62 19.16 16.76
N GLN A 403 18.64 19.52 15.93
CA GLN A 403 18.78 19.51 14.47
C GLN A 403 19.92 20.42 14.03
N SER A 404 20.81 19.88 13.20
CA SER A 404 22.02 20.57 12.74
C SER A 404 21.77 21.27 11.41
N ILE A 405 21.63 22.60 11.46
CA ILE A 405 21.24 23.46 10.34
C ILE A 405 22.38 24.39 9.91
N CYS A 406 22.30 24.89 8.68
CA CYS A 406 23.19 25.89 8.12
C CYS A 406 22.68 27.32 8.37
N LEU A 407 23.54 28.18 8.94
CA LEU A 407 23.30 29.64 9.02
C LEU A 407 24.14 30.43 8.00
N SER A 408 24.83 29.74 7.10
CA SER A 408 25.53 30.33 5.95
C SER A 408 25.48 29.39 4.74
N LYS A 409 25.90 29.87 3.57
CA LYS A 409 26.04 29.02 2.38
C LYS A 409 27.16 27.99 2.58
N GLY A 410 26.96 26.77 2.09
CA GLY A 410 27.97 25.71 2.08
C GLY A 410 27.34 24.33 2.07
N ALA A 411 28.17 23.28 2.16
CA ALA A 411 27.67 21.93 2.38
C ALA A 411 27.16 21.77 3.83
N PRO A 412 25.99 21.12 4.05
CA PRO A 412 25.49 20.86 5.40
C PRO A 412 26.37 19.85 6.15
N PRO A 413 26.32 19.83 7.49
CA PRO A 413 26.97 18.79 8.29
C PRO A 413 26.32 17.42 8.06
N PHE A 414 27.04 16.35 8.45
CA PHE A 414 26.42 15.06 8.68
C PHE A 414 25.44 15.19 9.88
N PRO A 415 24.24 14.58 9.85
CA PRO A 415 23.23 14.80 10.88
C PRO A 415 23.66 14.30 12.26
N ALA A 416 23.10 14.92 13.31
CA ALA A 416 23.26 14.47 14.68
C ALA A 416 22.57 13.10 14.90
N PRO A 417 23.12 12.21 15.73
CA PRO A 417 22.52 10.91 16.01
C PRO A 417 21.25 11.04 16.86
N ILE A 418 20.28 10.16 16.61
CA ILE A 418 19.04 10.01 17.40
C ILE A 418 19.21 8.77 18.28
N SER A 419 18.95 8.89 19.59
CA SER A 419 19.32 7.89 20.60
C SER A 419 18.76 6.48 20.36
N ASN A 420 17.56 6.38 19.78
CA ASN A 420 16.84 5.15 19.47
C ASN A 420 16.67 4.86 17.97
N ALA A 421 17.33 5.62 17.08
CA ALA A 421 17.32 5.31 15.65
C ALA A 421 18.05 3.98 15.39
N VAL A 422 17.38 3.08 14.65
CA VAL A 422 17.87 1.76 14.26
C VAL A 422 18.24 1.66 12.78
N CYS A 423 17.84 2.65 11.96
CA CYS A 423 18.22 2.74 10.55
C CYS A 423 18.51 4.19 10.10
N GLY A 424 19.06 4.34 8.90
CA GLY A 424 19.40 5.63 8.32
C GLY A 424 20.71 6.23 8.85
N PRO A 425 21.06 7.47 8.48
CA PRO A 425 22.35 8.08 8.85
C PRO A 425 22.44 8.50 10.33
N GLN A 426 21.32 8.55 11.05
CA GLN A 426 21.24 9.03 12.44
C GLN A 426 21.39 7.94 13.51
N VAL A 427 21.66 6.68 13.11
CA VAL A 427 21.96 5.60 14.08
C VAL A 427 23.19 5.96 14.92
N PRO A 428 23.15 5.84 16.26
CA PRO A 428 24.26 6.21 17.13
C PRO A 428 25.58 5.52 16.76
N GLY A 429 26.65 6.31 16.65
CA GLY A 429 27.99 5.83 16.28
C GLY A 429 28.28 5.81 14.78
N THR A 430 27.29 6.08 13.91
CA THR A 430 27.49 6.20 12.45
C THR A 430 28.54 7.25 12.13
N GLN A 431 29.51 6.91 11.27
CA GLN A 431 30.56 7.82 10.83
C GLN A 431 30.18 8.47 9.50
N ALA A 432 30.51 9.76 9.34
CA ALA A 432 30.24 10.49 8.10
C ALA A 432 31.00 9.85 6.90
N PRO A 433 30.31 9.50 5.80
CA PRO A 433 30.94 8.89 4.63
C PRO A 433 31.63 9.94 3.75
N SER A 434 32.29 9.49 2.67
CA SER A 434 32.84 10.39 1.65
C SER A 434 31.74 11.23 0.99
N ALA A 435 32.05 12.50 0.69
CA ALA A 435 31.12 13.42 0.05
C ALA A 435 30.55 12.87 -1.27
N GLY A 436 29.24 13.05 -1.48
CA GLY A 436 28.51 12.50 -2.63
C GLY A 436 27.89 11.10 -2.41
N THR A 437 28.16 10.45 -1.28
CA THR A 437 27.45 9.22 -0.88
C THR A 437 25.98 9.53 -0.57
N ASN A 438 25.04 8.71 -1.06
CA ASN A 438 23.65 8.82 -0.60
C ASN A 438 23.53 8.28 0.82
N ILE A 439 23.42 9.19 1.80
CA ILE A 439 23.37 8.84 3.22
C ILE A 439 22.04 8.20 3.66
N SER A 440 20.98 8.23 2.83
CA SER A 440 19.70 7.58 3.16
C SER A 440 19.78 6.05 3.13
N MET A 441 20.76 5.49 2.41
CA MET A 441 21.00 4.04 2.31
C MET A 441 22.00 3.53 3.37
N MET A 442 22.34 4.35 4.37
CA MET A 442 23.18 3.93 5.49
C MET A 442 22.34 3.20 6.54
N ASN A 443 22.90 2.15 7.16
CA ASN A 443 22.23 1.35 8.19
C ASN A 443 20.83 0.89 7.74
N LEU A 444 20.74 0.13 6.65
CA LEU A 444 19.46 -0.39 6.16
C LEU A 444 18.81 -1.31 7.21
N CYS A 445 17.48 -1.29 7.24
CA CYS A 445 16.72 -2.24 8.04
C CYS A 445 16.96 -3.69 7.59
N PRO A 446 16.97 -4.66 8.52
CA PRO A 446 16.90 -6.08 8.18
C PRO A 446 15.78 -6.40 7.19
N LEU A 447 15.99 -7.43 6.35
CA LEU A 447 15.06 -7.84 5.28
C LEU A 447 14.74 -6.73 4.26
N ASN A 448 15.58 -5.69 4.17
CA ASN A 448 15.28 -4.46 3.43
C ASN A 448 13.89 -3.89 3.76
N ALA A 449 13.47 -3.98 5.03
CA ALA A 449 12.27 -3.28 5.50
C ALA A 449 12.41 -1.76 5.30
N CYS A 450 11.29 -1.04 5.35
CA CYS A 450 11.26 0.40 5.17
C CYS A 450 11.88 1.10 6.39
N CYS A 451 12.70 2.11 6.12
CA CYS A 451 13.19 3.04 7.15
C CYS A 451 12.41 4.35 7.04
N ASP A 452 11.76 4.77 8.12
CA ASP A 452 11.06 6.06 8.18
C ASP A 452 12.04 7.24 8.37
N ALA A 453 11.53 8.48 8.34
CA ALA A 453 12.38 9.66 8.55
C ALA A 453 12.89 9.82 9.99
N TRP A 454 12.32 9.10 10.96
CA TRP A 454 12.73 9.07 12.36
C TRP A 454 13.83 8.03 12.64
N GLY A 455 14.16 7.18 11.65
CA GLY A 455 15.15 6.11 11.78
C GLY A 455 14.59 4.82 12.37
N MET A 456 13.29 4.56 12.22
CA MET A 456 12.60 3.35 12.66
C MET A 456 12.32 2.39 11.51
N CYS A 457 12.37 1.09 11.79
CA CYS A 457 12.16 0.02 10.80
C CYS A 457 10.77 -0.61 10.90
N GLY A 458 10.07 -0.71 9.77
CA GLY A 458 8.80 -1.43 9.66
C GLY A 458 8.42 -1.77 8.22
N THR A 459 7.28 -2.44 8.04
CA THR A 459 6.81 -2.94 6.73
C THR A 459 5.43 -2.42 6.32
N THR A 460 4.71 -1.77 7.24
CA THR A 460 3.40 -1.15 6.97
C THR A 460 3.54 0.23 6.34
N SER A 461 2.43 0.80 5.86
CA SER A 461 2.37 2.16 5.31
C SER A 461 2.80 3.24 6.33
N GLU A 462 2.76 2.98 7.64
CA GLU A 462 3.30 3.87 8.68
C GLU A 462 4.80 4.17 8.47
N PHE A 463 5.57 3.19 7.97
CA PHE A 463 7.03 3.28 7.74
C PHE A 463 7.42 3.38 6.27
N CYS A 464 6.57 2.88 5.37
CA CYS A 464 6.89 2.72 3.95
C CYS A 464 6.45 3.87 3.05
N THR A 465 5.60 4.80 3.52
CA THR A 465 5.01 5.85 2.66
C THR A 465 6.02 6.96 2.32
N PRO A 466 6.37 7.19 1.04
CA PRO A 466 7.21 8.32 0.66
C PRO A 466 6.45 9.64 0.80
N SER A 467 6.90 10.55 1.65
CA SER A 467 6.21 11.82 1.91
C SER A 467 7.14 13.05 2.00
N LEU A 468 8.22 13.08 1.21
CA LEU A 468 9.21 14.18 1.17
C LEU A 468 8.59 15.59 1.30
N ALA A 469 9.18 16.44 2.14
CA ALA A 469 8.68 17.80 2.39
C ALA A 469 8.76 18.70 1.16
N SER A 470 8.02 19.81 1.17
CA SER A 470 8.02 20.83 0.10
C SER A 470 9.36 21.54 -0.10
N THR A 471 10.27 21.45 0.88
CA THR A 471 11.67 21.89 0.79
C THR A 471 12.53 21.01 -0.13
N GLY A 472 12.11 19.77 -0.37
CA GLY A 472 12.88 18.77 -1.12
C GLY A 472 14.10 18.19 -0.40
N ALA A 473 14.35 18.58 0.86
CA ALA A 473 15.57 18.23 1.57
C ALA A 473 15.62 16.74 2.01
N PRO A 474 16.79 16.07 1.98
CA PRO A 474 16.88 14.64 2.27
C PRO A 474 16.50 14.34 3.72
N GLY A 475 15.80 13.22 3.95
CA GLY A 475 15.32 12.84 5.29
C GLY A 475 14.19 13.72 5.84
N SER A 476 13.64 14.66 5.07
CA SER A 476 12.47 15.44 5.47
C SER A 476 11.15 14.72 5.11
N HIS A 477 10.09 15.04 5.83
CA HIS A 477 8.73 14.53 5.62
C HIS A 477 7.70 15.66 5.65
N LYS A 478 6.50 15.40 5.10
CA LYS A 478 5.34 16.28 5.22
C LYS A 478 4.75 16.21 6.63
N PRO A 479 4.05 17.28 7.07
CA PRO A 479 3.27 17.27 8.30
C PRO A 479 2.33 16.06 8.40
N LEU A 480 2.20 15.53 9.62
CA LEU A 480 1.40 14.37 10.04
C LEU A 480 1.75 13.04 9.33
N THR A 481 2.98 12.92 8.81
CA THR A 481 3.50 11.70 8.18
C THR A 481 4.92 11.38 8.65
N ASN A 482 5.27 10.10 8.84
CA ASN A 482 6.63 9.70 9.24
C ASN A 482 7.63 9.71 8.07
N GLY A 483 7.14 9.73 6.83
CA GLY A 483 7.95 9.58 5.63
C GLY A 483 8.66 8.24 5.51
N CYS A 484 9.53 8.14 4.50
CA CYS A 484 10.38 6.99 4.26
C CYS A 484 11.64 7.43 3.51
N ILE A 485 12.80 6.92 3.93
CA ILE A 485 14.12 7.33 3.43
C ILE A 485 14.88 6.22 2.68
N SER A 486 14.49 4.96 2.86
CA SER A 486 15.02 3.81 2.12
C SER A 486 14.01 2.65 2.06
N ASN A 487 14.06 1.86 0.98
CA ASN A 487 13.25 0.66 0.74
C ASN A 487 11.72 0.86 0.70
N CYS A 488 11.27 2.07 0.37
CA CYS A 488 9.89 2.54 0.48
C CYS A 488 8.86 1.82 -0.43
N GLY A 489 7.58 2.14 -0.26
CA GLY A 489 6.44 1.46 -0.90
C GLY A 489 6.05 0.16 -0.18
N THR A 490 4.90 -0.42 -0.52
CA THR A 490 4.42 -1.68 0.08
C THR A 490 4.18 -2.77 -0.97
N ASP A 491 4.71 -2.57 -2.18
CA ASP A 491 4.53 -3.44 -3.34
C ASP A 491 5.30 -4.76 -3.20
N ILE A 492 4.76 -5.84 -3.77
CA ILE A 492 5.49 -7.08 -3.99
C ILE A 492 6.44 -6.85 -5.17
N VAL A 493 7.71 -7.19 -4.97
CA VAL A 493 8.79 -7.04 -5.96
C VAL A 493 9.35 -8.43 -6.36
N ASN A 494 10.36 -8.48 -7.23
CA ASN A 494 11.01 -9.73 -7.65
C ASN A 494 10.02 -10.79 -8.21
N ASN A 495 8.93 -10.30 -8.81
CA ASN A 495 7.78 -11.02 -9.35
C ASN A 495 7.65 -10.88 -10.87
N ASP A 496 8.57 -10.20 -11.57
CA ASP A 496 8.51 -9.95 -13.02
C ASP A 496 8.56 -11.20 -13.91
N ASN A 497 9.05 -12.34 -13.37
CA ASN A 497 9.34 -13.55 -14.15
C ASN A 497 8.49 -14.74 -13.66
N PRO A 498 7.71 -15.42 -14.53
CA PRO A 498 6.94 -16.60 -14.15
C PRO A 498 7.82 -17.80 -13.77
N PRO A 499 7.32 -18.73 -12.95
CA PRO A 499 8.03 -19.96 -12.64
C PRO A 499 8.23 -20.83 -13.89
N VAL A 500 9.44 -21.40 -14.03
CA VAL A 500 9.83 -22.24 -15.18
C VAL A 500 9.18 -23.64 -15.14
N ASN A 501 8.67 -24.04 -13.98
CA ASN A 501 7.94 -25.28 -13.75
C ASN A 501 6.46 -24.95 -13.41
N PRO A 502 5.51 -25.88 -13.62
CA PRO A 502 4.15 -25.72 -13.11
C PRO A 502 4.16 -25.52 -11.59
N LEU A 503 3.17 -24.77 -11.09
CA LEU A 503 3.09 -24.38 -9.68
C LEU A 503 3.12 -25.59 -8.75
N PHE A 504 3.98 -25.53 -7.73
CA PHE A 504 4.01 -26.54 -6.68
C PHE A 504 2.74 -26.45 -5.84
N ARG A 505 1.86 -27.45 -5.96
CA ARG A 505 0.77 -27.64 -4.99
C ARG A 505 1.27 -28.59 -3.91
N ILE A 506 1.48 -28.05 -2.72
CA ILE A 506 2.02 -28.75 -1.57
C ILE A 506 0.91 -28.94 -0.54
N GLY A 507 0.81 -30.12 0.08
CA GLY A 507 -0.09 -30.35 1.21
C GLY A 507 0.62 -31.05 2.35
N TYR A 508 0.39 -30.58 3.57
CA TYR A 508 0.82 -31.26 4.79
C TYR A 508 -0.16 -32.37 5.17
N PHE A 509 0.39 -33.48 5.66
CA PHE A 509 -0.37 -34.55 6.29
C PHE A 509 0.13 -34.72 7.73
N GLU A 510 -0.76 -34.53 8.70
CA GLU A 510 -0.44 -34.70 10.11
C GLU A 510 -0.39 -36.22 10.43
N GLY A 511 0.80 -36.80 10.52
CA GLY A 511 1.00 -38.23 10.78
C GLY A 511 0.45 -38.69 12.13
N TYR A 512 0.34 -37.74 13.07
CA TYR A 512 -0.27 -37.88 14.39
C TYR A 512 -1.78 -37.61 14.41
N ASN A 513 -2.47 -37.49 13.27
CA ASN A 513 -3.92 -37.22 13.23
C ASN A 513 -4.77 -38.25 13.99
N PHE A 514 -4.24 -39.47 14.19
CA PHE A 514 -4.84 -40.53 15.00
C PHE A 514 -4.90 -40.23 16.52
N ASN A 515 -4.28 -39.13 16.97
CA ASN A 515 -4.42 -38.64 18.34
C ASN A 515 -5.73 -37.89 18.59
N ARG A 516 -6.43 -37.45 17.52
CA ARG A 516 -7.76 -36.83 17.59
C ARG A 516 -8.85 -37.90 17.78
N PRO A 517 -9.98 -37.61 18.45
CA PRO A 517 -11.10 -38.56 18.55
C PRO A 517 -11.84 -38.82 17.23
N CYS A 518 -11.64 -37.96 16.22
CA CYS A 518 -12.14 -38.10 14.85
C CYS A 518 -11.29 -37.24 13.89
N LEU A 519 -11.64 -37.17 12.60
CA LEU A 519 -10.75 -36.68 11.52
C LEU A 519 -9.42 -37.46 11.45
N ASN A 520 -9.51 -38.79 11.53
CA ASN A 520 -8.36 -39.68 11.42
C ASN A 520 -8.18 -40.16 9.98
N MET A 521 -7.50 -39.37 9.13
CA MET A 521 -7.23 -39.74 7.75
C MET A 521 -6.07 -40.75 7.67
N ASP A 522 -6.30 -41.88 7.01
CA ASP A 522 -5.20 -42.75 6.59
C ASP A 522 -4.50 -42.14 5.36
N VAL A 523 -3.17 -42.12 5.36
CA VAL A 523 -2.37 -41.46 4.32
C VAL A 523 -2.60 -42.05 2.92
N THR A 524 -3.16 -43.28 2.82
CA THR A 524 -3.55 -43.90 1.55
C THR A 524 -4.85 -43.35 0.95
N GLN A 525 -5.63 -42.58 1.71
CA GLN A 525 -6.84 -41.89 1.24
C GLN A 525 -6.51 -40.58 0.48
N ILE A 526 -5.28 -40.05 0.59
CA ILE A 526 -4.89 -38.83 -0.09
C ILE A 526 -4.87 -39.05 -1.61
N ASN A 527 -5.59 -38.21 -2.36
CA ASN A 527 -5.48 -38.17 -3.83
C ASN A 527 -4.10 -37.66 -4.27
N VAL A 528 -3.16 -38.58 -4.46
CA VAL A 528 -1.76 -38.28 -4.84
C VAL A 528 -1.59 -37.60 -6.20
N ASN A 529 -2.62 -37.59 -7.06
CA ASN A 529 -2.58 -36.88 -8.35
C ASN A 529 -2.88 -35.38 -8.22
N TYR A 530 -3.41 -34.96 -7.07
CA TYR A 530 -3.78 -33.57 -6.76
C TYR A 530 -2.57 -32.73 -6.34
N TRP A 531 -1.58 -33.36 -5.71
CA TRP A 531 -0.43 -32.71 -5.08
C TRP A 531 0.85 -32.92 -5.88
N SER A 532 1.64 -31.86 -6.06
CA SER A 532 3.02 -31.99 -6.55
C SER A 532 3.88 -32.73 -5.52
N SER A 533 3.66 -32.44 -4.24
CA SER A 533 4.35 -33.08 -3.12
C SER A 533 3.52 -33.12 -1.85
N ILE A 534 3.64 -34.21 -1.08
CA ILE A 534 3.00 -34.37 0.23
C ILE A 534 4.07 -34.33 1.32
N HIS A 535 3.87 -33.47 2.32
CA HIS A 535 4.77 -33.25 3.45
C HIS A 535 4.24 -34.01 4.69
N PHE A 536 4.93 -35.07 5.09
CA PHE A 536 4.60 -35.84 6.30
C PHE A 536 5.08 -35.08 7.54
N ALA A 537 4.16 -34.66 8.41
CA ALA A 537 4.40 -33.91 9.63
C ALA A 537 4.21 -34.83 10.87
N PHE A 538 5.21 -35.10 11.71
CA PHE A 538 6.64 -34.77 11.63
C PHE A 538 7.49 -36.01 12.01
N GLY A 539 8.74 -36.04 11.58
CA GLY A 539 9.79 -36.80 12.23
C GLY A 539 10.34 -36.07 13.45
N ILE A 540 10.70 -36.83 14.47
CA ILE A 540 11.28 -36.32 15.71
C ILE A 540 12.80 -36.19 15.53
N ILE A 541 13.36 -35.11 16.07
CA ILE A 541 14.82 -34.97 16.25
C ILE A 541 15.13 -35.16 17.74
N SER A 542 16.00 -36.11 18.09
CA SER A 542 16.41 -36.33 19.48
C SER A 542 17.45 -35.30 19.97
N GLN A 543 17.77 -35.29 21.26
CA GLN A 543 18.72 -34.31 21.84
C GLN A 543 20.17 -34.50 21.37
N SER A 544 20.47 -35.64 20.75
CA SER A 544 21.70 -36.01 20.03
C SER A 544 21.62 -35.77 18.52
N PHE A 545 20.54 -35.14 18.07
CA PHE A 545 20.22 -34.83 16.69
C PHE A 545 19.88 -36.05 15.80
N GLU A 546 19.64 -37.26 16.35
CA GLU A 546 19.11 -38.37 15.53
C GLU A 546 17.72 -38.04 14.98
N ILE A 547 17.33 -38.73 13.90
CA ILE A 547 15.96 -38.70 13.38
C ILE A 547 15.24 -40.01 13.68
N SER A 548 14.02 -39.91 14.19
CA SER A 548 13.08 -41.02 14.33
C SER A 548 11.67 -40.63 13.86
N ILE A 549 10.78 -41.62 13.77
CA ILE A 549 9.33 -41.45 13.68
C ILE A 549 8.77 -42.06 14.97
N ASP A 550 7.79 -41.42 15.60
CA ASP A 550 7.14 -41.97 16.79
C ASP A 550 6.30 -43.23 16.48
N ASP A 551 6.03 -44.04 17.51
CA ASP A 551 5.33 -45.32 17.35
C ASP A 551 3.88 -45.19 16.84
N LEU A 552 3.23 -44.04 16.99
CA LEU A 552 1.85 -43.80 16.53
C LEU A 552 1.85 -43.41 15.04
N SER A 553 2.71 -42.48 14.64
CA SER A 553 2.92 -42.09 13.24
C SER A 553 3.58 -43.19 12.39
N LYS A 554 4.20 -44.21 13.00
CA LYS A 554 5.08 -45.17 12.31
C LYS A 554 4.41 -45.97 11.19
N ASP A 555 3.18 -46.44 11.40
CA ASP A 555 2.41 -47.16 10.37
C ASP A 555 2.03 -46.25 9.20
N GLN A 556 1.59 -45.01 9.51
CA GLN A 556 1.30 -44.00 8.50
C GLN A 556 2.55 -43.59 7.72
N PHE A 557 3.72 -43.51 8.35
CA PHE A 557 4.98 -43.26 7.63
C PHE A 557 5.36 -44.42 6.71
N ASP A 558 5.20 -45.67 7.16
CA ASP A 558 5.44 -46.85 6.33
C ASP A 558 4.44 -46.99 5.18
N LYS A 559 3.22 -46.45 5.29
CA LYS A 559 2.26 -46.30 4.19
C LYS A 559 2.64 -45.16 3.25
N PHE A 560 3.00 -44.01 3.81
CA PHE A 560 3.42 -42.79 3.09
C PHE A 560 4.56 -43.07 2.11
N LEU A 561 5.61 -43.78 2.56
CA LEU A 561 6.73 -44.18 1.70
C LEU A 561 6.29 -45.00 0.46
N LYS A 562 5.18 -45.75 0.57
CA LYS A 562 4.62 -46.62 -0.48
C LYS A 562 3.60 -45.92 -1.40
N LEU A 563 3.22 -44.66 -1.14
CA LEU A 563 2.41 -43.87 -2.08
C LEU A 563 3.10 -43.76 -3.45
N GLY A 564 2.35 -43.39 -4.48
CA GLY A 564 2.78 -43.42 -5.89
C GLY A 564 3.89 -42.43 -6.29
N THR A 565 3.75 -41.85 -7.48
CA THR A 565 4.77 -40.97 -8.10
C THR A 565 4.86 -39.56 -7.51
N VAL A 566 4.01 -39.21 -6.55
CA VAL A 566 4.04 -37.93 -5.82
C VAL A 566 5.37 -37.76 -5.09
N GLN A 567 5.88 -36.52 -5.05
CA GLN A 567 7.10 -36.22 -4.30
C GLN A 567 6.85 -36.34 -2.79
N LYS A 568 7.53 -37.29 -2.16
CA LYS A 568 7.41 -37.59 -0.73
C LYS A 568 8.47 -36.84 0.07
N ILE A 569 8.00 -36.20 1.14
CA ILE A 569 8.73 -35.23 1.95
C ILE A 569 8.52 -35.55 3.42
N LEU A 570 9.61 -35.67 4.18
CA LEU A 570 9.57 -35.83 5.64
C LEU A 570 9.92 -34.50 6.32
N SER A 571 9.03 -34.04 7.18
CA SER A 571 9.16 -32.79 7.94
C SER A 571 9.84 -33.01 9.29
N PHE A 572 10.58 -32.04 9.82
CA PHE A 572 11.10 -32.06 11.20
C PHE A 572 10.79 -30.76 11.93
N GLY A 573 10.35 -30.82 13.18
CA GLY A 573 9.97 -29.63 13.94
C GLY A 573 8.46 -29.52 14.15
N GLY A 574 7.84 -28.47 13.59
CA GLY A 574 6.50 -28.04 14.03
C GLY A 574 6.53 -27.23 15.33
N TRP A 575 5.38 -26.73 15.81
CA TRP A 575 5.36 -25.83 16.96
C TRP A 575 5.72 -26.49 18.28
N ASP A 576 5.05 -27.57 18.69
CA ASP A 576 5.29 -28.17 20.01
C ASP A 576 6.76 -28.59 20.15
N PHE A 577 7.38 -29.15 19.10
CA PHE A 577 8.82 -29.42 19.08
C PHE A 577 9.66 -28.13 19.24
N SER A 578 9.26 -27.04 18.60
CA SER A 578 9.98 -25.77 18.60
C SER A 578 9.74 -24.89 19.84
N THR A 579 8.76 -25.21 20.69
CA THR A 579 8.38 -24.36 21.84
C THR A 579 8.41 -25.07 23.18
N ASN A 580 8.20 -26.39 23.21
CA ASN A 580 8.25 -27.16 24.45
C ASN A 580 9.67 -27.07 25.08
N PRO A 581 9.78 -26.73 26.38
CA PRO A 581 11.06 -26.65 27.09
C PRO A 581 11.98 -27.89 26.99
N ALA A 582 11.44 -29.07 26.64
CA ALA A 582 12.24 -30.28 26.42
C ALA A 582 12.96 -30.34 25.05
N THR A 583 12.45 -29.65 24.02
CA THR A 583 12.84 -29.83 22.61
C THR A 583 13.20 -28.54 21.86
N TYR A 584 12.70 -27.37 22.29
CA TYR A 584 12.85 -26.05 21.62
C TYR A 584 14.29 -25.63 21.29
N MET A 585 15.25 -26.31 21.89
CA MET A 585 16.68 -26.03 21.82
C MET A 585 17.47 -26.97 20.92
N ILE A 586 16.90 -28.09 20.49
CA ILE A 586 17.62 -29.13 19.73
C ILE A 586 18.16 -28.58 18.40
N PHE A 587 17.33 -27.85 17.64
CA PHE A 587 17.78 -27.11 16.44
C PHE A 587 18.85 -26.05 16.73
N ARG A 588 18.79 -25.39 17.90
CA ARG A 588 19.69 -24.29 18.27
C ARG A 588 21.07 -24.73 18.74
N GLU A 589 21.22 -25.86 19.45
CA GLU A 589 22.55 -26.47 19.60
C GLU A 589 22.99 -27.02 18.24
N GLY A 590 22.12 -27.78 17.55
CA GLY A 590 22.47 -28.52 16.34
C GLY A 590 23.06 -27.65 15.23
N THR A 591 22.60 -26.41 15.07
CA THR A 591 23.08 -25.47 14.03
C THR A 591 24.41 -24.78 14.35
N LYS A 592 24.89 -24.79 15.61
CA LYS A 592 26.15 -24.11 15.98
C LYS A 592 27.38 -24.75 15.34
N PRO A 593 28.51 -24.02 15.18
CA PRO A 593 29.71 -24.53 14.52
C PRO A 593 30.26 -25.85 15.08
N ALA A 594 30.07 -26.11 16.38
CA ALA A 594 30.50 -27.35 17.04
C ALA A 594 29.68 -28.59 16.64
N ASN A 595 28.38 -28.40 16.37
CA ASN A 595 27.41 -29.50 16.21
C ASN A 595 26.93 -29.65 14.76
N ARG A 596 26.98 -28.59 13.94
CA ARG A 596 26.34 -28.56 12.61
C ARG A 596 26.78 -29.65 11.65
N GLN A 597 28.00 -30.14 11.76
CA GLN A 597 28.44 -31.27 10.93
C GLN A 597 27.77 -32.56 11.40
N THR A 598 27.70 -32.81 12.72
CA THR A 598 26.96 -33.94 13.28
C THR A 598 25.47 -33.82 12.94
N PHE A 599 24.83 -32.68 13.16
CA PHE A 599 23.42 -32.50 12.82
C PHE A 599 23.17 -32.64 11.31
N ALA A 600 24.01 -32.07 10.44
CA ALA A 600 23.88 -32.24 9.00
C ALA A 600 24.11 -33.69 8.54
N ASN A 601 24.99 -34.42 9.23
CA ASN A 601 25.17 -35.86 9.04
C ASN A 601 23.99 -36.67 9.61
N ASN A 602 23.31 -36.19 10.65
CA ASN A 602 22.19 -36.85 11.33
C ASN A 602 20.82 -36.52 10.71
N VAL A 603 20.79 -35.60 9.73
CA VAL A 603 19.78 -35.56 8.66
C VAL A 603 20.00 -36.70 7.61
N TYR A 604 20.96 -37.58 7.90
CA TYR A 604 21.18 -38.97 7.43
C TYR A 604 21.36 -39.87 8.69
N PRO A 605 21.51 -41.21 8.67
CA PRO A 605 21.28 -42.01 9.89
C PRO A 605 22.52 -42.23 10.80
N GLY A 606 22.44 -41.83 12.08
CA GLY A 606 23.15 -42.49 13.20
C GLY A 606 23.42 -41.71 14.51
N GLU A 607 22.89 -42.23 15.64
CA GLU A 607 23.21 -42.03 17.10
C GLU A 607 24.65 -41.56 17.53
N PRO A 608 24.91 -41.04 18.77
CA PRO A 608 24.11 -40.26 19.77
C PRO A 608 24.93 -39.03 20.36
N ASP A 609 24.76 -38.33 21.51
CA ASP A 609 23.97 -38.40 22.79
C ASP A 609 23.87 -36.98 23.48
N ILE A 610 22.73 -36.59 24.13
CA ILE A 610 22.52 -35.58 25.26
C ILE A 610 23.03 -34.07 25.15
N VAL A 611 22.46 -32.93 25.65
CA VAL A 611 21.20 -32.39 26.30
C VAL A 611 21.21 -30.82 26.39
N GLY A 612 20.04 -30.13 26.26
CA GLY A 612 19.56 -28.92 27.01
C GLY A 612 20.20 -27.49 26.89
N ILE A 613 19.39 -26.40 26.73
CA ILE A 613 19.85 -24.99 26.55
C ILE A 613 18.76 -23.91 26.98
N PRO A 614 19.09 -22.58 27.09
CA PRO A 614 18.13 -21.44 27.18
C PRO A 614 18.09 -20.47 25.95
N GLN A 615 17.45 -19.29 26.07
CA GLN A 615 17.18 -18.26 25.02
C GLN A 615 18.29 -18.06 23.95
N GLY A 616 17.84 -17.90 22.70
CA GLY A 616 18.70 -17.86 21.50
C GLY A 616 19.57 -16.60 21.29
N SER A 617 20.57 -16.77 20.43
CA SER A 617 21.65 -15.81 20.13
C SER A 617 21.52 -15.15 18.76
N LYS A 618 22.16 -13.96 18.58
CA LYS A 618 22.13 -13.19 17.32
C LYS A 618 22.65 -13.97 16.10
N ASP A 619 23.56 -14.91 16.33
CA ASP A 619 24.28 -15.64 15.28
C ASP A 619 23.43 -16.80 14.70
N GLU A 620 22.21 -17.03 15.20
CA GLU A 620 21.38 -18.20 14.84
C GLU A 620 20.98 -18.27 13.37
N GLY A 621 20.73 -17.14 12.70
CA GLY A 621 20.39 -17.12 11.28
C GLY A 621 21.53 -17.56 10.37
N ASP A 622 22.73 -17.00 10.59
CA ASP A 622 23.95 -17.39 9.86
C ASP A 622 24.33 -18.84 10.17
N ASN A 623 24.18 -19.25 11.43
CA ASN A 623 24.39 -20.64 11.85
C ASN A 623 23.43 -21.61 11.17
N TYR A 624 22.18 -21.21 10.92
CA TYR A 624 21.19 -21.98 10.18
C TYR A 624 21.54 -22.05 8.68
N LEU A 625 21.90 -20.93 8.04
CA LEU A 625 22.32 -20.90 6.63
C LEU A 625 23.53 -21.83 6.37
N GLU A 626 24.53 -21.83 7.25
CA GLU A 626 25.67 -22.75 7.15
C GLU A 626 25.28 -24.22 7.32
N PHE A 627 24.30 -24.51 8.17
CA PHE A 627 23.72 -25.85 8.29
C PHE A 627 22.95 -26.26 7.01
N LEU A 628 22.16 -25.36 6.40
CA LEU A 628 21.53 -25.60 5.09
C LEU A 628 22.58 -25.91 4.01
N ARG A 629 23.71 -25.19 4.00
CA ARG A 629 24.82 -25.40 3.05
C ARG A 629 25.47 -26.78 3.21
N LEU A 630 25.67 -27.24 4.45
CA LEU A 630 26.19 -28.58 4.72
C LEU A 630 25.23 -29.69 4.24
N VAL A 631 23.94 -29.59 4.58
CA VAL A 631 22.97 -30.62 4.18
C VAL A 631 22.69 -30.56 2.67
N ARG A 632 22.71 -29.39 2.01
CA ARG A 632 22.72 -29.29 0.54
C ARG A 632 23.91 -30.03 -0.07
N THR A 633 25.08 -29.94 0.55
CA THR A 633 26.29 -30.67 0.12
C THR A 633 26.13 -32.18 0.31
N GLY A 634 25.51 -32.63 1.40
CA GLY A 634 25.26 -34.05 1.68
C GLY A 634 24.16 -34.70 0.83
N LEU A 635 23.07 -33.98 0.55
CA LEU A 635 21.94 -34.48 -0.24
C LEU A 635 22.12 -34.30 -1.76
N GLY A 636 22.90 -33.31 -2.18
CA GLY A 636 23.09 -32.96 -3.59
C GLY A 636 21.91 -32.22 -4.22
N THR A 637 21.76 -32.34 -5.54
CA THR A 637 20.71 -31.66 -6.34
C THR A 637 19.63 -32.60 -6.88
N SER A 638 19.82 -33.93 -6.81
CA SER A 638 18.76 -34.92 -7.05
C SER A 638 17.74 -34.99 -5.89
N LYS A 639 17.95 -34.14 -4.88
CA LYS A 639 17.21 -34.05 -3.63
C LYS A 639 16.90 -32.58 -3.38
N SER A 640 15.62 -32.20 -3.39
CA SER A 640 15.21 -30.84 -3.03
C SER A 640 15.36 -30.57 -1.52
N ILE A 641 15.30 -29.30 -1.14
CA ILE A 641 15.41 -28.75 0.22
C ILE A 641 14.45 -27.56 0.32
N PHE A 642 13.79 -27.37 1.45
CA PHE A 642 13.00 -26.16 1.70
C PHE A 642 13.03 -25.80 3.18
N VAL A 643 12.54 -24.60 3.48
CA VAL A 643 12.38 -24.07 4.84
C VAL A 643 11.00 -23.43 4.93
N ALA A 644 10.28 -23.70 6.02
CA ALA A 644 9.10 -22.94 6.41
C ALA A 644 9.53 -21.64 7.09
N LEU A 645 9.08 -20.50 6.56
CA LEU A 645 9.39 -19.15 7.03
C LEU A 645 8.14 -18.53 7.70
N PRO A 646 8.26 -17.88 8.87
CA PRO A 646 7.15 -17.19 9.51
C PRO A 646 6.83 -15.87 8.79
N ALA A 647 5.55 -15.56 8.60
CA ALA A 647 5.06 -14.31 8.01
C ALA A 647 5.16 -13.07 8.95
N SER A 648 6.20 -13.00 9.79
CA SER A 648 6.41 -11.94 10.79
C SER A 648 7.82 -11.39 10.74
N TYR A 649 7.94 -10.06 10.59
CA TYR A 649 9.21 -9.33 10.63
C TYR A 649 10.03 -9.64 11.89
N TRP A 650 9.39 -9.71 13.06
CA TRP A 650 10.08 -9.87 14.33
C TRP A 650 10.81 -11.21 14.48
N TYR A 651 10.28 -12.27 13.87
CA TYR A 651 10.92 -13.58 13.82
C TYR A 651 11.88 -13.70 12.63
N LEU A 652 11.46 -13.25 11.45
CA LEU A 652 12.19 -13.45 10.20
C LEU A 652 13.48 -12.60 10.09
N LYS A 653 13.53 -11.42 10.72
CA LYS A 653 14.62 -10.43 10.58
C LYS A 653 16.03 -10.88 10.98
N GLN A 654 16.17 -12.06 11.57
CA GLN A 654 17.45 -12.65 11.96
C GLN A 654 18.01 -13.60 10.88
N PHE A 655 17.22 -13.96 9.87
CA PHE A 655 17.59 -14.95 8.87
C PHE A 655 18.03 -14.29 7.55
N PRO A 656 19.19 -14.67 6.98
CA PRO A 656 19.66 -14.18 5.68
C PRO A 656 18.90 -14.85 4.52
N VAL A 657 17.60 -14.57 4.40
CA VAL A 657 16.68 -15.24 3.46
C VAL A 657 17.12 -15.14 1.99
N ASP A 658 17.80 -14.05 1.61
CA ASP A 658 18.38 -13.87 0.28
C ASP A 658 19.43 -14.95 -0.03
N GLU A 659 20.46 -15.09 0.82
CA GLU A 659 21.47 -16.14 0.66
C GLU A 659 20.88 -17.55 0.82
N MET A 660 19.85 -17.72 1.67
CA MET A 660 19.15 -19.00 1.84
C MET A 660 18.43 -19.43 0.55
N GLN A 661 17.92 -18.51 -0.26
CA GLN A 661 17.16 -18.83 -1.50
C GLN A 661 18.01 -19.57 -2.55
N HIS A 662 19.32 -19.38 -2.50
CA HIS A 662 20.30 -20.07 -3.36
C HIS A 662 20.65 -21.48 -2.87
N VAL A 663 20.30 -21.82 -1.62
CA VAL A 663 20.57 -23.12 -0.99
C VAL A 663 19.32 -24.01 -1.00
N VAL A 664 18.14 -23.44 -0.77
CA VAL A 664 16.84 -24.14 -0.83
C VAL A 664 16.28 -24.16 -2.25
N ASP A 665 15.38 -25.10 -2.54
CA ASP A 665 14.59 -25.13 -3.78
C ASP A 665 13.43 -24.13 -3.71
N TYR A 666 12.72 -24.08 -2.58
CA TYR A 666 11.63 -23.15 -2.29
C TYR A 666 11.53 -22.83 -0.78
N PHE A 667 10.72 -21.84 -0.44
CA PHE A 667 10.29 -21.50 0.92
C PHE A 667 8.79 -21.73 1.05
N ILE A 668 8.39 -22.43 2.10
CA ILE A 668 6.99 -22.46 2.54
C ILE A 668 6.77 -21.20 3.36
N TYR A 669 5.93 -20.28 2.86
CA TYR A 669 5.68 -19.06 3.60
C TYR A 669 4.36 -19.19 4.36
N MET A 670 4.47 -19.21 5.69
CA MET A 670 3.36 -19.47 6.60
C MET A 670 2.50 -18.20 6.72
N THR A 671 1.76 -17.88 5.66
CA THR A 671 0.85 -16.73 5.54
C THR A 671 -0.53 -17.03 6.12
N TYR A 672 -0.52 -17.74 7.24
CA TYR A 672 -1.64 -18.17 8.08
C TYR A 672 -1.18 -18.06 9.55
N ASP A 673 -2.12 -18.14 10.50
CA ASP A 673 -1.89 -17.75 11.91
C ASP A 673 -1.29 -16.34 12.06
N LEU A 674 -1.67 -15.44 11.15
CA LEU A 674 -1.32 -14.01 11.17
C LEU A 674 -1.95 -13.30 12.38
N HIS A 675 -3.05 -13.84 12.88
CA HIS A 675 -3.79 -13.39 14.05
C HIS A 675 -4.35 -14.57 14.84
N GLY A 676 -4.54 -14.39 16.14
CA GLY A 676 -5.06 -15.44 17.03
C GLY A 676 -5.18 -15.00 18.48
N GLN A 677 -5.56 -15.93 19.36
CA GLN A 677 -5.83 -15.65 20.78
C GLN A 677 -4.64 -14.94 21.49
N TRP A 678 -3.41 -15.28 21.07
CA TRP A 678 -2.14 -14.72 21.51
C TRP A 678 -1.94 -13.21 21.23
N ASP A 679 -2.79 -12.59 20.41
CA ASP A 679 -2.75 -11.13 20.19
C ASP A 679 -3.29 -10.37 21.42
N PHE A 680 -3.97 -11.05 22.35
CA PHE A 680 -4.59 -10.44 23.52
C PHE A 680 -3.60 -9.64 24.38
N ASN A 681 -3.94 -8.36 24.61
CA ASN A 681 -3.15 -7.37 25.34
C ASN A 681 -1.77 -7.06 24.69
N ASN A 682 -1.63 -7.29 23.38
CA ASN A 682 -0.49 -6.87 22.57
C ASN A 682 -0.87 -5.73 21.62
N ALA A 683 -0.65 -4.47 22.04
CA ALA A 683 -0.90 -3.26 21.25
C ALA A 683 0.03 -3.06 20.02
N ASN A 684 0.79 -4.10 19.64
CA ASN A 684 1.63 -4.17 18.44
C ASN A 684 1.34 -5.43 17.59
N ALA A 685 0.28 -6.20 17.91
CA ALA A 685 -0.18 -7.32 17.07
C ALA A 685 -0.93 -6.83 15.82
N ASP A 686 -1.71 -5.77 15.96
CA ASP A 686 -2.59 -5.23 14.92
C ASP A 686 -2.64 -3.69 15.01
N GLU A 687 -2.70 -3.02 13.85
CA GLU A 687 -2.79 -1.56 13.78
C GLU A 687 -4.24 -1.11 14.06
N GLY A 688 -4.41 -0.12 14.92
CA GLY A 688 -5.74 0.34 15.33
C GLY A 688 -6.41 -0.48 16.45
N CYS A 689 -5.78 -1.56 16.94
CA CYS A 689 -6.30 -2.36 18.06
C CYS A 689 -5.47 -2.24 19.36
N PRO A 690 -5.72 -1.26 20.26
CA PRO A 690 -4.92 -1.05 21.47
C PRO A 690 -4.95 -2.22 22.46
N GLY A 691 -6.03 -2.99 22.49
CA GLY A 691 -6.15 -4.19 23.33
C GLY A 691 -5.58 -5.45 22.70
N GLY A 692 -5.18 -5.41 21.42
CA GLY A 692 -4.78 -6.57 20.62
C GLY A 692 -5.87 -7.64 20.44
N ASN A 693 -7.05 -7.48 21.04
CA ASN A 693 -8.11 -8.48 21.09
C ASN A 693 -9.27 -8.20 20.14
N CYS A 694 -8.99 -7.64 18.95
CA CYS A 694 -9.98 -7.34 17.93
C CYS A 694 -10.24 -8.56 17.03
N LEU A 695 -11.43 -8.66 16.44
CA LEU A 695 -11.76 -9.76 15.52
C LEU A 695 -10.93 -9.62 14.24
N ARG A 696 -9.98 -10.54 14.05
CA ARG A 696 -9.04 -10.57 12.92
C ARG A 696 -8.94 -11.98 12.37
N SER A 697 -8.84 -12.06 11.05
CA SER A 697 -8.69 -13.32 10.33
C SER A 697 -7.24 -13.81 10.38
N ASP A 698 -7.01 -15.06 10.75
CA ASP A 698 -5.66 -15.67 10.81
C ASP A 698 -4.98 -15.78 9.43
N ILE A 699 -5.76 -15.66 8.37
CA ILE A 699 -5.39 -15.73 6.94
C ILE A 699 -5.65 -14.39 6.25
N ASN A 700 -5.68 -13.27 6.98
CA ASN A 700 -5.99 -11.93 6.46
C ASN A 700 -5.09 -11.54 5.26
N MET A 701 -5.70 -11.36 4.08
CA MET A 701 -4.98 -11.04 2.85
C MET A 701 -4.15 -9.76 2.94
N THR A 702 -4.58 -8.73 3.68
CA THR A 702 -3.81 -7.50 3.85
C THR A 702 -2.49 -7.77 4.59
N ALA A 703 -2.52 -8.62 5.62
CA ALA A 703 -1.33 -9.08 6.31
C ALA A 703 -0.50 -10.05 5.43
N THR A 704 -1.15 -10.91 4.63
CA THR A 704 -0.48 -11.74 3.60
C THR A 704 0.31 -10.90 2.60
N VAL A 705 -0.26 -9.81 2.05
CA VAL A 705 0.44 -8.93 1.09
C VAL A 705 1.61 -8.18 1.75
N ASN A 706 1.42 -7.67 2.97
CA ASN A 706 2.49 -7.05 3.77
C ASN A 706 3.69 -8.01 3.97
N ALA A 707 3.40 -9.25 4.38
CA ALA A 707 4.40 -10.29 4.54
C ALA A 707 5.14 -10.60 3.22
N LEU A 708 4.40 -10.74 2.11
CA LEU A 708 5.00 -11.02 0.78
C LEU A 708 5.86 -9.86 0.27
N SER A 709 5.44 -8.62 0.50
CA SER A 709 6.24 -7.42 0.21
C SER A 709 7.56 -7.44 1.00
N MET A 710 7.51 -7.71 2.31
CA MET A 710 8.71 -7.88 3.14
C MET A 710 9.64 -8.99 2.61
N LEU A 711 9.11 -10.20 2.35
CA LEU A 711 9.93 -11.34 1.93
C LEU A 711 10.56 -11.12 0.54
N THR A 712 9.83 -10.53 -0.40
CA THR A 712 10.37 -10.22 -1.73
C THR A 712 11.35 -9.08 -1.71
N LYS A 713 11.10 -8.00 -0.95
CA LYS A 713 12.05 -6.89 -0.73
C LYS A 713 13.35 -7.34 -0.08
N ALA A 714 13.31 -8.36 0.76
CA ALA A 714 14.50 -8.98 1.35
C ALA A 714 15.46 -9.61 0.31
N GLY A 715 15.04 -9.74 -0.96
CA GLY A 715 15.83 -10.30 -2.07
C GLY A 715 15.23 -11.56 -2.68
N VAL A 716 14.23 -12.17 -2.03
CA VAL A 716 13.67 -13.45 -2.45
C VAL A 716 12.81 -13.30 -3.71
N SER A 717 13.11 -14.10 -4.74
CA SER A 717 12.31 -14.23 -5.96
C SER A 717 10.93 -14.82 -5.64
N SER A 718 9.84 -14.29 -6.20
CA SER A 718 8.50 -14.89 -6.03
C SER A 718 8.47 -16.36 -6.43
N THR A 719 9.21 -16.75 -7.47
CA THR A 719 9.32 -18.15 -7.93
C THR A 719 9.91 -19.12 -6.89
N LYS A 720 10.49 -18.60 -5.79
CA LYS A 720 10.95 -19.36 -4.62
C LYS A 720 9.91 -19.48 -3.51
N ILE A 721 8.82 -18.71 -3.53
CA ILE A 721 7.83 -18.64 -2.46
C ILE A 721 6.65 -19.57 -2.80
N THR A 722 6.22 -20.42 -1.87
CA THR A 722 4.90 -21.08 -1.93
C THR A 722 3.98 -20.48 -0.88
N LEU A 723 2.81 -19.98 -1.32
CA LEU A 723 1.85 -19.26 -0.50
C LEU A 723 1.10 -20.18 0.46
N GLY A 724 1.13 -19.89 1.76
CA GLY A 724 0.40 -20.62 2.80
C GLY A 724 -1.10 -20.39 2.72
N VAL A 725 -1.86 -21.49 2.79
CA VAL A 725 -3.32 -21.57 2.88
C VAL A 725 -3.72 -22.63 3.92
N THR A 726 -4.95 -22.59 4.43
CA THR A 726 -5.39 -23.44 5.53
C THR A 726 -6.61 -24.30 5.18
N SER A 727 -6.65 -25.49 5.78
CA SER A 727 -7.84 -26.34 5.93
C SER A 727 -8.47 -26.22 7.34
N TYR A 728 -8.30 -25.06 7.98
CA TYR A 728 -8.81 -24.73 9.31
C TYR A 728 -9.07 -23.23 9.43
N GLY A 729 -9.72 -22.82 10.52
CA GLY A 729 -9.91 -21.43 10.91
C GLY A 729 -9.65 -21.18 12.39
N ARG A 730 -9.15 -19.98 12.76
CA ARG A 730 -9.06 -19.55 14.17
C ARG A 730 -10.38 -18.94 14.63
N SER A 731 -10.80 -19.30 15.85
CA SER A 731 -12.09 -18.92 16.42
C SER A 731 -12.00 -18.14 17.73
N PHE A 732 -12.99 -17.30 17.99
CA PHE A 732 -12.99 -16.31 19.07
C PHE A 732 -14.37 -16.19 19.73
N ARG A 733 -14.45 -16.22 21.06
CA ARG A 733 -15.67 -15.82 21.80
C ARG A 733 -15.82 -14.32 21.77
N MET A 734 -16.85 -13.85 21.07
CA MET A 734 -17.15 -12.42 20.94
C MET A 734 -17.47 -11.79 22.30
N SER A 735 -17.01 -10.56 22.53
CA SER A 735 -17.34 -9.75 23.72
C SER A 735 -18.79 -9.27 23.71
N ASP A 736 -19.32 -8.98 22.52
CA ASP A 736 -20.70 -8.59 22.26
C ASP A 736 -21.17 -9.28 20.96
N PRO A 737 -22.11 -10.24 21.01
CA PRO A 737 -22.64 -10.91 19.82
C PRO A 737 -23.27 -9.98 18.77
N SER A 738 -23.61 -8.74 19.12
CA SER A 738 -24.12 -7.73 18.18
C SER A 738 -23.02 -6.91 17.50
N CYS A 739 -21.76 -7.07 17.91
CA CYS A 739 -20.59 -6.40 17.33
C CYS A 739 -19.70 -7.44 16.62
N TRP A 740 -19.72 -7.44 15.28
CA TRP A 740 -19.08 -8.46 14.44
C TRP A 740 -18.20 -7.93 13.30
N GLY A 741 -18.02 -6.61 13.22
CA GLY A 741 -17.03 -5.96 12.35
C GLY A 741 -15.60 -5.98 12.95
N PRO A 742 -14.60 -5.44 12.25
CA PRO A 742 -13.20 -5.54 12.65
C PRO A 742 -12.88 -4.92 14.02
N ASP A 743 -13.46 -3.76 14.37
CA ASP A 743 -13.14 -3.07 15.62
C ASP A 743 -13.84 -3.68 16.85
N CYS A 744 -14.64 -4.73 16.64
CA CYS A 744 -15.27 -5.51 17.70
C CYS A 744 -14.27 -6.48 18.32
N THR A 745 -14.47 -6.84 19.60
CA THR A 745 -13.45 -7.54 20.39
C THR A 745 -13.85 -8.96 20.81
N TYR A 746 -12.85 -9.78 21.14
CA TYR A 746 -13.01 -11.10 21.73
C TYR A 746 -12.60 -11.15 23.22
N THR A 747 -13.03 -12.22 23.88
CA THR A 747 -12.76 -12.51 25.30
C THR A 747 -11.80 -13.70 25.49
N GLY A 748 -11.13 -13.73 26.63
CA GLY A 748 -10.16 -14.76 27.01
C GLY A 748 -8.93 -14.12 27.65
N GLY A 749 -7.80 -14.82 27.58
CA GLY A 749 -6.46 -14.28 27.86
C GLY A 749 -5.46 -14.77 26.81
N TYR A 750 -4.20 -14.30 26.88
CA TYR A 750 -3.15 -14.65 25.92
C TYR A 750 -3.00 -16.17 25.68
N ASP A 751 -2.99 -16.97 26.76
CA ASP A 751 -2.84 -18.43 26.70
C ASP A 751 -4.18 -19.20 26.68
N VAL A 752 -5.34 -18.53 26.72
CA VAL A 752 -6.65 -19.19 26.94
C VAL A 752 -7.75 -18.53 26.10
N SER A 753 -8.25 -19.26 25.10
CA SER A 753 -9.47 -18.87 24.37
C SER A 753 -10.73 -19.23 25.14
N ASN A 754 -11.73 -18.35 25.09
CA ASN A 754 -13.07 -18.62 25.59
C ASN A 754 -14.00 -19.20 24.50
N ALA A 755 -13.52 -19.32 23.25
CA ALA A 755 -14.26 -19.97 22.17
C ALA A 755 -14.50 -21.45 22.52
N ARG A 756 -15.62 -22.01 22.07
CA ARG A 756 -15.88 -23.45 22.25
C ARG A 756 -14.91 -24.27 21.38
N GLU A 757 -14.63 -25.49 21.82
CA GLU A 757 -13.72 -26.43 21.16
C GLU A 757 -14.42 -27.19 20.04
N GLY A 758 -13.67 -27.58 18.99
CA GLY A 758 -14.18 -28.50 17.96
C GLY A 758 -14.34 -29.94 18.46
N VAL A 759 -15.25 -30.70 17.85
CA VAL A 759 -15.59 -32.08 18.24
C VAL A 759 -14.48 -33.10 17.95
N CYS A 760 -13.62 -32.82 16.97
CA CYS A 760 -12.46 -33.62 16.56
C CYS A 760 -11.14 -32.91 16.86
N THR A 761 -11.09 -31.58 16.78
CA THR A 761 -9.88 -30.81 17.06
C THR A 761 -9.66 -30.56 18.55
N THR A 762 -10.72 -30.63 19.37
CA THR A 762 -10.69 -30.57 20.85
C THR A 762 -9.78 -29.46 21.41
N THR A 763 -9.81 -28.29 20.75
CA THR A 763 -8.93 -27.15 21.03
C THR A 763 -9.74 -25.86 20.98
N ALA A 764 -9.75 -25.10 22.09
CA ALA A 764 -10.42 -23.80 22.14
C ALA A 764 -9.74 -22.78 21.21
N GLY A 765 -10.50 -22.19 20.28
CA GLY A 765 -10.00 -21.18 19.34
C GLY A 765 -9.44 -21.70 18.02
N PHE A 766 -9.67 -22.97 17.70
CA PHE A 766 -9.27 -23.62 16.44
C PHE A 766 -10.38 -24.57 16.00
N LEU A 767 -10.75 -24.54 14.70
CA LEU A 767 -11.68 -25.50 14.09
C LEU A 767 -11.15 -25.97 12.74
N ALA A 768 -11.27 -27.26 12.47
CA ALA A 768 -11.02 -27.83 11.15
C ALA A 768 -12.10 -27.40 10.15
N ASN A 769 -11.77 -27.26 8.87
CA ASN A 769 -12.75 -26.95 7.83
C ASN A 769 -13.91 -27.96 7.80
N ALA A 770 -13.63 -29.23 8.07
CA ALA A 770 -14.66 -30.27 8.21
C ALA A 770 -15.69 -29.97 9.32
N GLU A 771 -15.23 -29.47 10.48
CA GLU A 771 -16.11 -29.09 11.60
C GLU A 771 -16.93 -27.84 11.27
N ILE A 772 -16.33 -26.86 10.59
CA ILE A 772 -17.00 -25.64 10.15
C ILE A 772 -18.09 -25.96 9.10
N LYS A 773 -17.78 -26.86 8.14
CA LYS A 773 -18.75 -27.39 7.16
C LYS A 773 -19.91 -28.10 7.86
N GLU A 774 -19.66 -28.90 8.90
CA GLU A 774 -20.68 -29.62 9.67
C GLU A 774 -21.64 -28.65 10.40
N ILE A 775 -21.11 -27.60 11.03
CA ILE A 775 -21.91 -26.54 11.68
C ILE A 775 -22.80 -25.85 10.63
N ILE A 776 -22.23 -25.47 9.47
CA ILE A 776 -22.96 -24.79 8.39
C ILE A 776 -24.07 -25.66 7.79
N GLN A 777 -23.85 -26.97 7.67
CA GLN A 777 -24.83 -27.91 7.13
C GLN A 777 -25.93 -28.30 8.14
N GLY A 778 -25.87 -27.78 9.38
CA GLY A 778 -26.82 -28.12 10.44
C GLY A 778 -26.60 -29.53 11.02
N GLY A 779 -25.42 -30.11 10.84
CA GLY A 779 -25.06 -31.40 11.47
C GLY A 779 -25.04 -31.33 12.99
N SER A 780 -24.74 -30.15 13.54
CA SER A 780 -24.78 -29.88 14.98
C SER A 780 -26.03 -29.11 15.40
N ASP A 781 -27.11 -29.83 15.75
CA ASP A 781 -28.34 -29.32 16.42
C ASP A 781 -28.06 -28.44 17.68
N GLN A 782 -26.82 -28.45 18.18
CA GLN A 782 -26.34 -27.73 19.35
C GLN A 782 -26.01 -26.25 19.10
N TRP A 783 -25.70 -25.82 17.86
CA TRP A 783 -25.09 -24.50 17.58
C TRP A 783 -25.86 -23.73 16.47
N PRO A 784 -26.89 -22.96 16.82
CA PRO A 784 -27.50 -22.00 15.90
C PRO A 784 -26.48 -21.09 15.19
N ILE A 785 -26.62 -20.97 13.86
CA ILE A 785 -25.90 -19.97 13.07
C ILE A 785 -26.59 -18.62 13.29
N PHE A 786 -25.80 -17.59 13.62
CA PHE A 786 -26.27 -16.20 13.70
C PHE A 786 -26.08 -15.46 12.39
N GLU A 787 -24.93 -15.65 11.72
CA GLU A 787 -24.61 -15.00 10.44
C GLU A 787 -23.51 -15.76 9.68
N THR A 788 -23.46 -15.64 8.35
CA THR A 788 -22.36 -16.13 7.51
C THR A 788 -22.14 -15.23 6.29
N TYR A 789 -20.90 -14.79 6.07
CA TYR A 789 -20.58 -13.80 5.04
C TYR A 789 -19.12 -13.90 4.55
N TYR A 790 -18.82 -13.20 3.45
CA TYR A 790 -17.46 -12.99 2.96
C TYR A 790 -16.99 -11.58 3.31
N ASP A 791 -15.80 -11.44 3.89
CA ASP A 791 -15.16 -10.14 4.13
C ASP A 791 -14.22 -9.81 2.97
N ASP A 792 -14.57 -8.80 2.18
CA ASP A 792 -13.77 -8.29 1.05
C ASP A 792 -12.38 -7.76 1.46
N VAL A 793 -12.18 -7.37 2.73
CA VAL A 793 -10.94 -6.75 3.21
C VAL A 793 -9.89 -7.80 3.61
N SER A 794 -10.26 -8.77 4.45
CA SER A 794 -9.39 -9.92 4.74
C SER A 794 -9.41 -10.98 3.64
N ARG A 795 -10.41 -10.94 2.74
CA ARG A 795 -10.70 -11.89 1.65
C ARG A 795 -10.90 -13.32 2.12
N ASN A 796 -11.71 -13.49 3.16
CA ASN A 796 -12.01 -14.77 3.79
C ASN A 796 -13.50 -14.91 4.16
N ASN A 797 -13.94 -16.13 4.43
CA ASN A 797 -15.30 -16.41 4.89
C ASN A 797 -15.35 -16.28 6.41
N ILE A 798 -16.43 -15.73 6.93
CA ILE A 798 -16.72 -15.57 8.35
C ILE A 798 -17.99 -16.35 8.68
N LEU A 799 -17.95 -17.16 9.74
CA LEU A 799 -19.11 -17.79 10.36
C LEU A 799 -19.27 -17.28 11.79
N ILE A 800 -20.51 -16.93 12.15
CA ILE A 800 -20.89 -16.51 13.51
C ILE A 800 -21.98 -17.45 14.01
N TYR A 801 -21.76 -18.09 15.15
CA TYR A 801 -22.50 -19.28 15.58
C TYR A 801 -22.49 -19.41 17.11
N GLY A 802 -23.49 -20.07 17.70
CA GLY A 802 -23.54 -20.33 19.13
C GLY A 802 -24.94 -20.30 19.73
N ASP A 803 -25.00 -20.13 21.06
CA ASP A 803 -26.22 -20.30 21.85
C ASP A 803 -26.40 -19.17 22.90
N SER A 804 -27.36 -19.34 23.81
CA SER A 804 -27.65 -18.40 24.91
C SER A 804 -26.49 -18.04 25.86
N SER A 805 -25.38 -18.79 25.82
CA SER A 805 -24.13 -18.53 26.55
C SER A 805 -23.10 -17.69 25.78
N GLY A 806 -23.37 -17.34 24.52
CA GLY A 806 -22.57 -16.40 23.71
C GLY A 806 -22.30 -16.89 22.28
N ALA A 807 -21.94 -15.96 21.41
CA ALA A 807 -21.53 -16.25 20.03
C ALA A 807 -20.01 -16.46 19.94
N ASP A 808 -19.61 -17.44 19.14
CA ASP A 808 -18.25 -17.59 18.63
C ASP A 808 -18.21 -17.11 17.17
N TRP A 809 -17.07 -16.53 16.79
CA TRP A 809 -16.74 -16.04 15.44
C TRP A 809 -15.57 -16.87 14.93
N VAL A 810 -15.60 -17.31 13.67
CA VAL A 810 -14.48 -18.02 13.03
C VAL A 810 -14.26 -17.53 11.61
N SER A 811 -13.00 -17.30 11.23
CA SER A 811 -12.59 -17.00 9.86
C SER A 811 -12.00 -18.25 9.20
N TRP A 812 -12.33 -18.54 7.95
CA TRP A 812 -11.92 -19.79 7.29
C TRP A 812 -11.95 -19.73 5.75
N MET A 813 -11.37 -20.74 5.11
CA MET A 813 -11.31 -20.89 3.65
C MET A 813 -12.26 -21.98 3.15
N ASN A 814 -13.32 -21.60 2.45
CA ASN A 814 -14.00 -22.50 1.53
C ASN A 814 -13.19 -22.64 0.22
N SER A 815 -13.61 -23.56 -0.65
CA SER A 815 -12.88 -23.91 -1.87
C SER A 815 -12.78 -22.78 -2.92
N SER A 816 -13.72 -21.82 -2.92
CA SER A 816 -13.62 -20.60 -3.74
C SER A 816 -12.56 -19.65 -3.18
N THR A 817 -12.56 -19.37 -1.87
CA THR A 817 -11.50 -18.58 -1.21
C THR A 817 -10.12 -19.21 -1.39
N TRP A 818 -10.02 -20.53 -1.30
CA TRP A 818 -8.81 -21.29 -1.63
C TRP A 818 -8.36 -21.06 -3.07
N SER A 819 -9.28 -21.16 -4.03
CA SER A 819 -8.99 -20.93 -5.46
C SER A 819 -8.53 -19.49 -5.72
N HIS A 820 -9.12 -18.49 -5.05
CA HIS A 820 -8.67 -17.10 -5.12
C HIS A 820 -7.26 -16.88 -4.55
N ARG A 821 -6.84 -17.61 -3.50
CA ARG A 821 -5.45 -17.57 -3.01
C ARG A 821 -4.48 -18.21 -4.00
N LEU A 822 -4.84 -19.31 -4.65
CA LEU A 822 -4.03 -19.90 -5.73
C LEU A 822 -3.90 -18.93 -6.91
N LEU A 823 -5.00 -18.35 -7.40
CA LEU A 823 -4.98 -17.35 -8.48
C LEU A 823 -4.12 -16.13 -8.13
N TYR A 824 -4.13 -15.69 -6.86
CA TYR A 824 -3.24 -14.63 -6.40
C TYR A 824 -1.76 -15.04 -6.42
N ALA A 825 -1.43 -16.27 -6.01
CA ALA A 825 -0.07 -16.81 -6.13
C ALA A 825 0.40 -16.85 -7.60
N ILE A 826 -0.47 -17.26 -8.53
CA ILE A 826 -0.22 -17.23 -9.97
C ILE A 826 0.04 -15.80 -10.46
N LYS A 827 -0.84 -14.84 -10.11
CA LYS A 827 -0.73 -13.42 -10.50
C LYS A 827 0.53 -12.73 -9.98
N GLN A 828 1.13 -13.24 -8.92
CA GLN A 828 2.40 -12.77 -8.34
C GLN A 828 3.62 -13.62 -8.77
N ASN A 829 3.46 -14.50 -9.77
CA ASN A 829 4.51 -15.38 -10.29
C ASN A 829 5.20 -16.23 -9.20
N MET A 830 4.41 -16.70 -8.22
CA MET A 830 4.93 -17.49 -7.11
C MET A 830 5.30 -18.92 -7.53
N GLY A 831 6.14 -19.57 -6.73
CA GLY A 831 6.49 -20.98 -6.90
C GLY A 831 5.30 -21.94 -6.71
N GLY A 832 4.25 -21.53 -5.98
CA GLY A 832 3.03 -22.32 -5.81
C GLY A 832 2.26 -22.00 -4.52
N SER A 833 1.55 -23.00 -3.98
CA SER A 833 0.77 -22.89 -2.74
C SER A 833 1.01 -24.09 -1.82
N VAL A 834 0.83 -23.89 -0.51
CA VAL A 834 1.05 -24.90 0.53
C VAL A 834 -0.09 -24.92 1.54
N ASP A 835 -0.67 -26.10 1.72
CA ASP A 835 -1.89 -26.34 2.49
C ASP A 835 -1.57 -26.97 3.86
N TRP A 836 -2.01 -26.33 4.95
CA TRP A 836 -2.01 -26.88 6.31
C TRP A 836 -3.45 -27.11 6.79
N ALA A 837 -3.95 -28.33 6.92
CA ALA A 837 -3.37 -29.61 6.51
C ALA A 837 -4.48 -30.51 5.91
N ILE A 838 -4.10 -31.40 5.00
CA ILE A 838 -5.00 -32.17 4.12
C ILE A 838 -6.11 -32.88 4.91
N ASP A 839 -5.76 -33.43 6.08
CA ASP A 839 -6.65 -34.23 6.92
C ASP A 839 -7.63 -33.43 7.81
N LEU A 840 -7.62 -32.09 7.72
CA LEU A 840 -8.58 -31.19 8.36
C LEU A 840 -9.70 -30.71 7.40
N GLU A 841 -9.55 -30.91 6.09
CA GLU A 841 -10.45 -30.33 5.07
C GLU A 841 -11.83 -30.99 5.06
N ASP A 842 -11.92 -32.32 5.06
CA ASP A 842 -13.19 -33.07 4.98
C ASP A 842 -13.13 -34.39 5.78
N TYR A 843 -14.26 -34.78 6.36
CA TYR A 843 -14.45 -36.08 7.01
C TYR A 843 -14.27 -37.24 6.02
N GLN A 844 -13.31 -38.13 6.30
CA GLN A 844 -13.05 -39.32 5.48
C GLN A 844 -13.89 -40.53 5.94
N PRO A 845 -14.30 -41.42 5.01
CA PRO A 845 -14.92 -42.70 5.37
C PRO A 845 -13.97 -43.57 6.20
N TRP A 846 -14.49 -44.22 7.25
CA TRP A 846 -13.74 -45.20 8.02
C TRP A 846 -13.39 -46.43 7.18
N LEU A 847 -12.16 -46.92 7.30
CA LEU A 847 -11.69 -48.16 6.69
C LEU A 847 -11.90 -49.33 7.66
N ASP A 848 -12.98 -50.08 7.47
CA ASP A 848 -13.25 -51.31 8.23
C ASP A 848 -12.09 -52.31 8.06
N GLY A 849 -11.45 -52.69 9.17
CA GLY A 849 -10.20 -53.45 9.23
C GLY A 849 -10.23 -54.92 8.76
N ASN A 850 -11.11 -55.27 7.81
CA ASN A 850 -11.13 -56.55 7.08
C ASN A 850 -10.68 -56.42 5.62
N THR A 851 -10.54 -55.21 5.05
CA THR A 851 -9.96 -55.03 3.71
C THR A 851 -8.46 -55.34 3.74
N GLY A 852 -8.05 -56.42 3.06
CA GLY A 852 -6.64 -56.68 2.80
C GLY A 852 -6.05 -55.65 1.81
N PRO A 853 -4.72 -55.68 1.56
CA PRO A 853 -4.05 -54.75 0.63
C PRO A 853 -4.31 -55.05 -0.86
N GLY A 854 -5.58 -55.35 -1.18
CA GLY A 854 -6.14 -55.57 -2.51
C GLY A 854 -7.59 -55.09 -2.61
N ASP A 855 -8.29 -54.93 -1.48
CA ASP A 855 -9.63 -54.32 -1.40
C ASP A 855 -9.52 -52.85 -0.94
N VAL A 856 -8.67 -52.09 -1.62
CA VAL A 856 -8.87 -50.64 -1.69
C VAL A 856 -10.24 -50.44 -2.33
N ILE A 857 -11.06 -49.51 -1.84
CA ILE A 857 -12.15 -49.01 -2.69
C ILE A 857 -11.46 -48.32 -3.87
N GLU A 858 -11.43 -48.98 -5.03
CA GLU A 858 -11.12 -48.31 -6.29
C GLU A 858 -12.21 -47.26 -6.52
N ALA A 859 -11.98 -46.08 -5.97
CA ALA A 859 -12.58 -44.83 -6.40
C ALA A 859 -12.09 -44.61 -7.84
N ASP A 860 -12.83 -45.24 -8.76
CA ASP A 860 -12.44 -45.59 -10.13
C ASP A 860 -11.46 -44.59 -10.75
N THR A 861 -10.27 -45.09 -11.06
CA THR A 861 -9.06 -44.36 -11.44
C THR A 861 -9.34 -43.18 -12.38
N ASP A 862 -9.56 -42.00 -11.81
CA ASP A 862 -9.93 -40.81 -12.60
C ASP A 862 -8.72 -40.14 -13.27
N SER A 863 -8.17 -40.90 -14.22
CA SER A 863 -7.55 -40.41 -15.43
C SER A 863 -8.58 -40.26 -16.56
N ARG A 864 -9.90 -40.28 -16.26
CA ARG A 864 -10.98 -40.22 -17.25
C ARG A 864 -10.85 -38.91 -18.03
N CYS A 865 -10.60 -37.82 -17.29
CA CYS A 865 -10.33 -36.48 -17.84
C CYS A 865 -8.83 -36.15 -18.02
N ALA A 866 -7.97 -37.14 -18.29
CA ALA A 866 -6.53 -36.90 -18.45
C ALA A 866 -6.22 -35.97 -19.65
N PRO A 867 -5.37 -34.93 -19.51
CA PRO A 867 -5.09 -33.97 -20.59
C PRO A 867 -4.61 -34.59 -21.92
N ALA A 868 -3.88 -35.70 -21.86
CA ALA A 868 -3.45 -36.44 -23.05
C ALA A 868 -4.59 -37.13 -23.86
N LYS A 869 -5.82 -37.12 -23.33
CA LYS A 869 -7.06 -37.55 -24.00
C LYS A 869 -7.90 -36.35 -24.48
N ARG A 870 -7.51 -35.10 -24.20
CA ARG A 870 -8.27 -33.91 -24.57
C ARG A 870 -8.32 -33.74 -26.10
N PRO A 871 -9.50 -33.48 -26.69
CA PRO A 871 -9.61 -33.01 -28.07
C PRO A 871 -8.88 -31.66 -28.26
N SER A 872 -8.38 -31.42 -29.47
CA SER A 872 -7.63 -30.19 -29.76
C SER A 872 -8.54 -28.97 -29.90
N THR A 873 -9.67 -29.11 -30.60
CA THR A 873 -10.64 -28.03 -30.82
C THR A 873 -12.03 -28.32 -30.25
N MET A 874 -12.87 -27.28 -30.17
CA MET A 874 -14.26 -27.42 -29.71
C MET A 874 -15.10 -28.27 -30.68
N ASP A 875 -14.82 -28.21 -31.98
CA ASP A 875 -15.41 -29.11 -32.97
C ASP A 875 -15.01 -30.57 -32.71
N ASP A 876 -13.73 -30.86 -32.44
CA ASP A 876 -13.28 -32.22 -32.10
C ASP A 876 -13.96 -32.73 -30.82
N LEU A 877 -14.13 -31.85 -29.81
CA LEU A 877 -14.82 -32.19 -28.57
C LEU A 877 -16.30 -32.52 -28.81
N VAL A 878 -17.04 -31.66 -29.53
CA VAL A 878 -18.45 -31.90 -29.87
C VAL A 878 -18.65 -33.20 -30.66
N ASN A 879 -17.75 -33.48 -31.61
CA ASN A 879 -17.79 -34.72 -32.40
C ASN A 879 -17.42 -35.98 -31.60
N SER A 880 -16.75 -35.85 -30.45
CA SER A 880 -16.29 -36.97 -29.62
C SER A 880 -17.04 -37.15 -28.29
N LEU A 881 -18.06 -36.32 -27.99
CA LEU A 881 -18.84 -36.38 -26.74
C LEU A 881 -19.42 -37.77 -26.40
N ASP A 882 -19.78 -38.59 -27.39
CA ASP A 882 -20.31 -39.94 -27.14
C ASP A 882 -19.21 -41.00 -26.86
N SER A 883 -17.94 -40.60 -26.99
CA SER A 883 -16.75 -41.39 -26.64
C SER A 883 -15.95 -40.83 -25.46
N ILE A 884 -16.31 -39.63 -24.97
CA ILE A 884 -15.71 -38.97 -23.81
C ILE A 884 -16.72 -39.01 -22.65
N GLU A 885 -16.26 -39.26 -21.44
CA GLU A 885 -17.12 -39.27 -20.26
C GLU A 885 -17.70 -37.89 -19.95
N SER A 886 -18.97 -37.85 -19.56
CA SER A 886 -19.71 -36.59 -19.42
C SER A 886 -19.17 -35.65 -18.35
N ILE A 887 -18.45 -36.19 -17.36
CA ILE A 887 -17.77 -35.38 -16.33
C ILE A 887 -16.57 -34.60 -16.88
N CYS A 888 -16.03 -34.99 -18.04
CA CYS A 888 -14.90 -34.32 -18.68
C CYS A 888 -15.31 -33.28 -19.71
N TRP A 889 -16.57 -33.25 -20.15
CA TRP A 889 -17.03 -32.38 -21.23
C TRP A 889 -16.81 -30.90 -20.90
N ASN A 890 -17.25 -30.43 -19.73
CA ASN A 890 -17.11 -29.02 -19.33
C ASN A 890 -15.66 -28.67 -18.95
N ILE A 891 -14.89 -29.62 -18.39
CA ILE A 891 -13.46 -29.45 -18.07
C ILE A 891 -12.65 -29.22 -19.36
N TYR A 892 -12.79 -30.13 -20.34
CA TYR A 892 -12.12 -30.00 -21.63
C TYR A 892 -12.59 -28.78 -22.44
N ALA A 893 -13.87 -28.42 -22.35
CA ALA A 893 -14.39 -27.24 -23.03
C ALA A 893 -13.80 -25.93 -22.46
N MET A 894 -13.66 -25.82 -21.14
CA MET A 894 -13.01 -24.66 -20.50
C MET A 894 -11.53 -24.57 -20.83
N ASP A 895 -10.81 -25.70 -20.86
CA ASP A 895 -9.40 -25.78 -21.24
C ASP A 895 -9.19 -25.36 -22.71
N ILE A 896 -10.07 -25.80 -23.63
CA ILE A 896 -10.09 -25.35 -25.04
C ILE A 896 -10.42 -23.85 -25.15
N LEU A 897 -11.31 -23.31 -24.31
CA LEU A 897 -11.60 -21.87 -24.29
C LEU A 897 -10.40 -21.05 -23.77
N HIS A 898 -9.64 -21.56 -22.81
CA HIS A 898 -8.42 -20.92 -22.34
C HIS A 898 -7.36 -20.84 -23.46
N ASP A 899 -7.03 -21.98 -24.08
CA ASP A 899 -6.14 -22.02 -25.25
C ASP A 899 -6.60 -21.08 -26.38
N THR A 900 -7.92 -20.96 -26.57
CA THR A 900 -8.51 -20.07 -27.57
C THR A 900 -8.28 -18.59 -27.26
N LEU A 901 -8.30 -18.21 -25.98
CA LEU A 901 -8.04 -16.85 -25.50
C LEU A 901 -6.55 -16.50 -25.57
N ASP A 902 -5.68 -17.41 -25.12
CA ASP A 902 -4.23 -17.25 -25.20
C ASP A 902 -3.75 -17.15 -26.66
N SER A 903 -4.25 -18.05 -27.53
CA SER A 903 -3.97 -18.00 -28.98
C SER A 903 -4.44 -16.68 -29.62
N ALA A 904 -5.52 -16.07 -29.12
CA ALA A 904 -5.97 -14.76 -29.56
C ALA A 904 -5.05 -13.63 -29.06
N LEU A 905 -4.44 -13.74 -27.88
CA LEU A 905 -3.51 -12.75 -27.35
C LEU A 905 -2.12 -12.80 -28.02
N ASP A 906 -1.63 -13.99 -28.37
CA ASP A 906 -0.43 -14.16 -29.22
C ASP A 906 -0.66 -13.61 -30.64
N ALA A 907 -1.83 -13.91 -31.23
CA ALA A 907 -2.25 -13.36 -32.50
C ALA A 907 -2.47 -11.83 -32.44
N TYR A 908 -2.96 -11.29 -31.31
CA TYR A 908 -3.08 -9.85 -31.08
C TYR A 908 -1.71 -9.19 -31.08
N THR A 909 -0.74 -9.75 -30.36
CA THR A 909 0.63 -9.24 -30.30
C THR A 909 1.21 -9.13 -31.71
N THR A 910 1.13 -10.21 -32.48
CA THR A 910 1.54 -10.28 -33.90
C THR A 910 0.77 -9.30 -34.80
N ALA A 911 -0.54 -9.13 -34.58
CA ALA A 911 -1.37 -8.19 -35.33
C ALA A 911 -1.04 -6.73 -35.01
N SER A 912 -0.70 -6.41 -33.76
CA SER A 912 -0.44 -5.05 -33.27
C SER A 912 0.81 -4.39 -33.85
N GLU A 913 1.82 -5.18 -34.25
CA GLU A 913 3.11 -4.70 -34.76
C GLU A 913 2.95 -3.84 -36.03
N GLY A 914 3.25 -2.54 -35.94
CA GLY A 914 3.10 -1.61 -37.06
C GLY A 914 1.65 -1.46 -37.57
N TYR A 915 0.66 -1.84 -36.76
CA TYR A 915 -0.76 -1.81 -37.11
C TYR A 915 -1.24 -0.40 -37.50
N ASP A 916 -0.86 0.61 -36.72
CA ASP A 916 -1.41 1.96 -36.83
C ASP A 916 -1.09 2.62 -38.20
N ASP A 917 0.12 2.36 -38.73
CA ASP A 917 0.54 2.74 -40.09
C ASP A 917 -0.32 2.09 -41.18
N LYS A 918 -0.91 0.91 -40.94
CA LYS A 918 -1.84 0.27 -41.88
C LYS A 918 -3.26 0.80 -41.67
N PHE A 919 -3.64 1.00 -40.42
CA PHE A 919 -4.94 1.51 -40.03
C PHE A 919 -5.22 2.88 -40.66
N ASP A 920 -4.27 3.83 -40.64
CA ASP A 920 -4.45 5.14 -41.29
C ASP A 920 -4.75 5.05 -42.80
N TYR A 921 -4.10 4.12 -43.51
CA TYR A 921 -4.36 3.88 -44.93
C TYR A 921 -5.68 3.15 -45.16
N TYR A 922 -6.10 2.27 -44.24
CA TYR A 922 -7.42 1.64 -44.26
C TYR A 922 -8.54 2.68 -44.01
N VAL A 923 -8.42 3.52 -42.97
CA VAL A 923 -9.39 4.60 -42.68
C VAL A 923 -9.50 5.57 -43.85
N LYS A 924 -8.36 5.93 -44.48
CA LYS A 924 -8.35 6.72 -45.70
C LYS A 924 -9.06 6.00 -46.86
N TRP A 925 -8.77 4.72 -47.09
CA TRP A 925 -9.39 3.93 -48.14
C TRP A 925 -10.91 3.80 -47.96
N VAL A 926 -11.40 3.53 -46.74
CA VAL A 926 -12.83 3.54 -46.40
C VAL A 926 -13.45 4.91 -46.72
N LYS A 927 -12.80 6.00 -46.28
CA LYS A 927 -13.29 7.36 -46.53
C LYS A 927 -13.30 7.72 -48.03
N GLU A 928 -12.32 7.31 -48.82
CA GLU A 928 -12.32 7.54 -50.27
C GLU A 928 -13.33 6.64 -51.02
N SER A 929 -13.81 5.55 -50.38
CA SER A 929 -14.71 4.54 -50.96
C SER A 929 -16.21 4.85 -50.84
N ILE A 930 -16.65 5.52 -49.77
CA ILE A 930 -18.09 5.75 -49.47
C ILE A 930 -18.81 6.46 -50.63
N SER A 931 -18.27 7.59 -51.10
CA SER A 931 -18.92 8.39 -52.15
C SER A 931 -19.02 7.66 -53.51
N PRO A 932 -17.98 6.95 -54.00
CA PRO A 932 -18.11 6.02 -55.14
C PRO A 932 -19.16 4.92 -54.95
N SER A 933 -19.18 4.23 -53.80
CA SER A 933 -20.13 3.14 -53.55
C SER A 933 -21.59 3.62 -53.59
N LEU A 934 -21.91 4.75 -52.92
CA LEU A 934 -23.24 5.36 -52.98
C LEU A 934 -23.63 5.79 -54.40
N LYS A 935 -22.67 6.30 -55.20
CA LYS A 935 -22.89 6.65 -56.61
C LYS A 935 -23.19 5.45 -57.49
N ASN A 936 -22.54 4.31 -57.27
CA ASN A 936 -22.75 3.08 -58.02
C ASN A 936 -24.06 2.39 -57.62
N TYR A 937 -24.39 2.37 -56.33
CA TYR A 937 -25.63 1.79 -55.81
C TYR A 937 -26.88 2.56 -56.27
N LEU A 938 -26.71 3.86 -56.57
CA LEU A 938 -27.69 4.73 -57.22
C LEU A 938 -27.27 5.11 -58.65
N ALA A 939 -26.59 4.19 -59.35
CA ALA A 939 -26.30 4.32 -60.78
C ALA A 939 -27.61 4.55 -61.54
N PHE A 940 -27.62 5.52 -62.46
CA PHE A 940 -28.86 6.07 -63.00
C PHE A 940 -29.67 5.04 -63.82
N ASP A 941 -29.02 4.11 -64.51
CA ASP A 941 -29.66 3.10 -65.35
C ASP A 941 -30.25 1.92 -64.56
N ASN A 942 -29.48 1.33 -63.65
CA ASN A 942 -29.80 0.04 -63.03
C ASN A 942 -29.60 -0.03 -61.51
N GLY A 943 -29.12 1.05 -60.87
CA GLY A 943 -28.66 1.04 -59.48
C GLY A 943 -29.72 0.48 -58.50
N PRO A 944 -29.42 -0.56 -57.71
CA PRO A 944 -30.40 -1.26 -56.88
C PRO A 944 -31.01 -0.39 -55.78
N GLY A 945 -30.34 0.70 -55.37
CA GLY A 945 -30.85 1.68 -54.43
C GLY A 945 -31.97 2.57 -54.98
N ASN A 946 -32.12 2.71 -56.31
CA ASN A 946 -33.09 3.64 -56.91
C ASN A 946 -34.53 3.34 -56.49
N LYS A 947 -34.85 2.08 -56.19
CA LYS A 947 -36.17 1.63 -55.72
C LYS A 947 -36.67 2.39 -54.47
N TYR A 948 -35.77 2.87 -53.62
CA TYR A 948 -36.08 3.62 -52.40
C TYR A 948 -36.38 5.12 -52.61
N PHE A 949 -36.19 5.63 -53.83
CA PHE A 949 -36.32 7.06 -54.14
C PHE A 949 -37.38 7.33 -55.21
N ASP A 950 -37.95 8.53 -55.16
CA ASP A 950 -38.61 9.17 -56.28
C ASP A 950 -37.73 10.33 -56.79
N CYS A 951 -37.78 10.60 -58.08
CA CYS A 951 -36.93 11.52 -58.80
C CYS A 951 -37.77 12.63 -59.44
N THR A 952 -37.38 13.89 -59.23
CA THR A 952 -37.90 15.06 -59.96
C THR A 952 -36.84 15.58 -60.92
N TRP A 953 -37.19 15.71 -62.20
CA TRP A 953 -36.27 16.05 -63.29
C TRP A 953 -36.39 17.52 -63.68
N GLU A 954 -35.26 18.18 -63.93
CA GLU A 954 -35.16 19.58 -64.36
C GLU A 954 -34.19 19.66 -65.56
N VAL A 955 -34.73 19.76 -66.78
CA VAL A 955 -33.96 19.81 -68.05
C VAL A 955 -34.11 21.20 -68.66
N GLN A 956 -33.00 21.90 -68.94
CA GLN A 956 -33.00 23.32 -69.35
C GLN A 956 -33.90 24.26 -68.50
N GLY A 957 -34.04 23.98 -67.20
CA GLY A 957 -34.92 24.75 -66.31
C GLY A 957 -36.42 24.48 -66.47
N ARG A 958 -36.80 23.40 -67.17
CA ARG A 958 -38.16 22.86 -67.19
C ARG A 958 -38.26 21.71 -66.19
N THR A 959 -39.16 21.82 -65.23
CA THR A 959 -39.40 20.76 -64.24
C THR A 959 -40.45 19.77 -64.75
N HIS A 960 -40.12 18.48 -64.73
CA HIS A 960 -41.02 17.39 -65.10
C HIS A 960 -41.69 16.81 -63.82
N PRO A 961 -42.86 16.15 -63.93
CA PRO A 961 -43.51 15.53 -62.78
C PRO A 961 -42.62 14.51 -62.05
N LYS A 962 -42.71 14.51 -60.72
CA LYS A 962 -42.12 13.49 -59.83
C LYS A 962 -42.56 12.09 -60.26
N ALA A 963 -41.61 11.17 -60.38
CA ALA A 963 -41.82 9.77 -60.71
C ALA A 963 -40.85 8.89 -59.90
N PRO A 964 -41.03 7.56 -59.81
CA PRO A 964 -40.01 6.68 -59.23
C PRO A 964 -38.63 6.88 -59.88
N CYS A 965 -37.55 6.64 -59.12
CA CYS A 965 -36.22 6.59 -59.71
C CYS A 965 -35.94 5.21 -60.35
N PRO A 966 -35.30 5.16 -61.53
CA PRO A 966 -35.06 6.27 -62.45
C PRO A 966 -36.33 6.61 -63.27
N GLY A 967 -36.40 7.83 -63.80
CA GLY A 967 -37.60 8.34 -64.48
C GLY A 967 -37.94 7.60 -65.78
N PRO A 968 -39.15 7.76 -66.36
CA PRO A 968 -39.55 7.11 -67.60
C PRO A 968 -38.70 7.53 -68.81
N ASN A 969 -38.47 6.59 -69.75
CA ASN A 969 -37.57 6.70 -70.91
C ASN A 969 -37.72 7.96 -71.77
N ALA A 970 -38.85 8.66 -71.72
CA ALA A 970 -39.05 9.94 -72.41
C ALA A 970 -37.96 10.97 -72.05
N TYR A 971 -37.58 11.07 -70.76
CA TYR A 971 -36.61 12.07 -70.27
C TYR A 971 -35.16 11.75 -70.67
N TRP A 972 -34.90 10.56 -71.21
CA TRP A 972 -33.56 10.05 -71.55
C TRP A 972 -33.18 10.33 -73.00
N ASN A 973 -34.12 10.83 -73.82
CA ASN A 973 -33.82 11.30 -75.17
C ASN A 973 -33.30 12.75 -75.18
N GLU A 974 -33.25 13.40 -74.01
CA GLU A 974 -32.77 14.77 -73.79
C GLU A 974 -31.35 14.80 -73.15
N VAL A 975 -30.62 13.67 -73.19
CA VAL A 975 -29.29 13.48 -72.55
C VAL A 975 -28.15 14.32 -73.12
N ASP A 976 -28.33 14.99 -74.27
CA ASP A 976 -27.38 15.95 -74.88
C ASP A 976 -27.27 17.28 -74.09
N GLU A 977 -28.01 17.42 -72.98
CA GLU A 977 -28.32 18.70 -72.33
C GLU A 977 -28.09 18.66 -70.81
N THR A 978 -27.77 19.82 -70.21
CA THR A 978 -27.59 19.96 -68.76
C THR A 978 -28.91 19.71 -68.03
N TRP A 979 -28.92 18.69 -67.18
CA TRP A 979 -30.07 18.32 -66.35
C TRP A 979 -29.73 18.18 -64.86
N THR A 980 -30.73 18.46 -64.04
CA THR A 980 -30.69 18.27 -62.59
C THR A 980 -31.75 17.28 -62.15
N VAL A 981 -31.38 16.31 -61.32
CA VAL A 981 -32.31 15.40 -60.64
C VAL A 981 -32.36 15.75 -59.17
N THR A 982 -33.55 15.97 -58.63
CA THR A 982 -33.78 16.02 -57.19
C THR A 982 -34.30 14.66 -56.74
N TYR A 983 -33.55 13.98 -55.87
CA TYR A 983 -33.93 12.71 -55.27
C TYR A 983 -34.79 12.97 -54.01
N GLU A 984 -35.83 12.18 -53.81
CA GLU A 984 -36.70 12.24 -52.64
C GLU A 984 -36.84 10.84 -52.06
N LEU A 985 -36.37 10.65 -50.82
CA LEU A 985 -36.33 9.37 -50.15
C LEU A 985 -37.74 8.99 -49.67
N LYS A 986 -38.33 7.92 -50.25
CA LYS A 986 -39.70 7.47 -49.93
C LYS A 986 -39.76 6.31 -48.93
N ASP A 987 -38.67 5.56 -48.80
CA ASP A 987 -38.50 4.48 -47.83
C ASP A 987 -37.11 4.63 -47.20
N ALA A 988 -37.06 5.35 -46.08
CA ALA A 988 -35.79 5.69 -45.43
C ALA A 988 -35.18 4.50 -44.70
N ASP A 989 -35.99 3.74 -43.97
CA ASP A 989 -35.50 2.61 -43.17
C ASP A 989 -35.07 1.45 -44.06
N GLY A 990 -35.82 1.17 -45.14
CA GLY A 990 -35.41 0.22 -46.17
C GLY A 990 -34.16 0.64 -46.94
N PHE A 991 -33.99 1.94 -47.23
CA PHE A 991 -32.77 2.46 -47.86
C PHE A 991 -31.54 2.29 -46.98
N TYR A 992 -31.61 2.73 -45.73
CA TYR A 992 -30.48 2.63 -44.82
C TYR A 992 -30.13 1.17 -44.54
N ALA A 993 -31.12 0.33 -44.19
CA ALA A 993 -30.86 -1.09 -43.96
C ALA A 993 -30.20 -1.78 -45.17
N ALA A 994 -30.63 -1.46 -46.39
CA ALA A 994 -30.06 -2.06 -47.60
C ALA A 994 -28.70 -1.47 -48.00
N VAL A 995 -28.43 -0.18 -47.83
CA VAL A 995 -27.08 0.38 -48.02
C VAL A 995 -26.10 -0.19 -47.00
N GLU A 996 -26.56 -0.40 -45.77
CA GLU A 996 -25.74 -0.95 -44.69
C GLU A 996 -25.47 -2.45 -44.90
N THR A 997 -26.43 -3.20 -45.43
CA THR A 997 -26.31 -4.63 -45.77
C THR A 997 -25.50 -4.86 -47.06
N ASP A 998 -25.81 -4.12 -48.13
CA ASP A 998 -25.24 -4.34 -49.47
C ASP A 998 -23.86 -3.67 -49.63
N LEU A 999 -23.55 -2.62 -48.84
CA LEU A 999 -22.31 -1.82 -48.98
C LEU A 999 -21.51 -1.65 -47.68
N GLY A 1000 -22.00 -2.06 -46.51
CA GLY A 1000 -21.30 -1.85 -45.23
C GLY A 1000 -21.18 -0.38 -44.80
N ILE A 1001 -22.02 0.52 -45.33
CA ILE A 1001 -21.96 1.97 -45.02
C ILE A 1001 -23.01 2.31 -43.98
N SER A 1002 -22.56 2.68 -42.78
CA SER A 1002 -23.42 3.12 -41.68
C SER A 1002 -24.26 4.34 -42.05
N LYS A 1003 -25.51 4.39 -41.57
CA LYS A 1003 -26.43 5.54 -41.69
C LYS A 1003 -25.77 6.90 -41.36
N ASP A 1004 -24.97 6.99 -40.30
CA ASP A 1004 -24.37 8.26 -39.85
C ASP A 1004 -23.18 8.71 -40.72
N TRP A 1005 -22.63 7.81 -41.54
CA TRP A 1005 -21.64 8.12 -42.57
C TRP A 1005 -22.28 8.71 -43.84
N ILE A 1006 -23.61 8.88 -43.89
CA ILE A 1006 -24.37 9.39 -45.03
C ILE A 1006 -25.05 10.71 -44.65
N LYS A 1007 -24.88 11.74 -45.49
CA LYS A 1007 -25.71 12.96 -45.49
C LYS A 1007 -26.33 13.18 -46.86
N PHE A 1008 -27.52 13.78 -46.91
CA PHE A 1008 -28.10 14.20 -48.19
C PHE A 1008 -27.56 15.57 -48.60
N GLY A 1009 -27.09 15.69 -49.84
CA GLY A 1009 -26.41 16.89 -50.34
C GLY A 1009 -26.50 17.04 -51.86
N GLU A 1010 -25.57 17.79 -52.44
CA GLU A 1010 -25.45 17.95 -53.89
C GLU A 1010 -24.23 17.17 -54.41
N SER A 1011 -24.43 16.34 -55.44
CA SER A 1011 -23.36 15.69 -56.20
C SER A 1011 -23.32 16.24 -57.62
N HIS A 1012 -22.13 16.62 -58.07
CA HIS A 1012 -21.87 17.08 -59.43
C HIS A 1012 -21.09 16.04 -60.22
N GLU A 1013 -21.39 15.93 -61.51
CA GLU A 1013 -20.69 15.09 -62.47
C GLU A 1013 -20.50 15.88 -63.77
N LEU A 1014 -19.32 15.76 -64.37
CA LEU A 1014 -18.88 16.50 -65.54
C LEU A 1014 -18.54 15.50 -66.64
N ASP A 1015 -19.47 15.29 -67.57
CA ASP A 1015 -19.26 14.37 -68.67
C ASP A 1015 -18.74 15.09 -69.93
N SER A 1016 -17.92 14.39 -70.71
CA SER A 1016 -17.20 14.92 -71.86
C SER A 1016 -17.44 14.08 -73.11
N CYS A 1017 -18.35 14.59 -73.95
CA CYS A 1017 -18.58 14.17 -75.33
C CYS A 1017 -19.30 12.83 -75.53
N ALA A 1018 -20.63 12.86 -75.62
CA ALA A 1018 -21.39 11.80 -76.28
C ALA A 1018 -20.96 11.68 -77.77
N PRO A 1019 -20.75 10.46 -78.31
CA PRO A 1019 -20.36 10.27 -79.71
C PRO A 1019 -21.59 10.34 -80.66
N ASP A 1020 -21.59 11.32 -81.56
CA ASP A 1020 -22.66 11.54 -82.52
C ASP A 1020 -22.58 10.55 -83.71
N ASN A 1021 -23.63 9.74 -83.90
CA ASN A 1021 -23.77 8.76 -84.99
C ASN A 1021 -24.71 9.25 -86.12
N SER A 1022 -25.05 10.55 -86.19
CA SER A 1022 -25.89 11.10 -87.25
C SER A 1022 -25.10 11.34 -88.55
N GLY A 1023 -25.20 10.38 -89.49
CA GLY A 1023 -24.47 10.37 -90.77
C GLY A 1023 -24.95 11.40 -91.81
N LEU A 1024 -24.87 12.70 -91.51
CA LEU A 1024 -25.21 13.79 -92.43
C LEU A 1024 -23.98 14.66 -92.79
N PRO A 1025 -23.70 14.87 -94.10
CA PRO A 1025 -22.53 15.65 -94.51
C PRO A 1025 -22.80 17.16 -94.43
N GLY A 1026 -22.20 17.86 -93.46
CA GLY A 1026 -22.19 19.33 -93.50
C GLY A 1026 -21.78 20.11 -92.24
N GLY A 1027 -21.80 19.51 -91.03
CA GLY A 1027 -21.55 20.29 -89.81
C GLY A 1027 -20.97 19.50 -88.65
N LYS A 1028 -19.80 19.91 -88.15
CA LYS A 1028 -19.30 19.50 -86.84
C LYS A 1028 -20.04 20.30 -85.75
N LYS A 1029 -20.84 19.65 -84.91
CA LYS A 1029 -21.13 20.21 -83.57
C LYS A 1029 -19.83 20.16 -82.75
N PRO A 1030 -19.45 21.22 -82.02
CA PRO A 1030 -18.41 21.12 -81.00
C PRO A 1030 -18.94 20.29 -79.82
N CYS A 1031 -18.08 19.47 -79.22
CA CYS A 1031 -18.42 18.72 -78.01
C CYS A 1031 -18.88 19.70 -76.91
N ARG A 1032 -20.03 19.38 -76.29
CA ARG A 1032 -20.55 20.08 -75.11
C ARG A 1032 -20.08 19.35 -73.86
N LYS A 1033 -19.68 20.11 -72.84
CA LYS A 1033 -19.59 19.59 -71.47
C LYS A 1033 -21.00 19.50 -70.93
N ILE A 1034 -21.41 18.30 -70.52
CA ILE A 1034 -22.74 18.09 -69.97
C ILE A 1034 -22.58 18.05 -68.44
N TYR A 1035 -23.37 18.87 -67.77
CA TYR A 1035 -23.33 19.02 -66.32
C TYR A 1035 -24.51 18.23 -65.74
N PHE A 1036 -24.23 17.13 -65.06
CA PHE A 1036 -25.24 16.40 -64.31
C PHE A 1036 -25.19 16.86 -62.85
N LYS A 1037 -26.33 17.26 -62.31
CA LYS A 1037 -26.46 17.66 -60.91
C LYS A 1037 -27.48 16.76 -60.21
N ARG A 1038 -27.06 16.07 -59.14
CA ARG A 1038 -27.96 15.33 -58.25
C ARG A 1038 -28.16 16.17 -56.98
N LYS A 1039 -29.36 16.73 -56.78
CA LYS A 1039 -29.81 17.45 -55.58
C LYS A 1039 -30.41 16.44 -54.59
N ASN A 1040 -30.21 16.67 -53.29
CA ASN A 1040 -30.68 15.80 -52.21
C ASN A 1040 -30.28 14.32 -52.41
N PHE A 1041 -29.04 14.11 -52.88
CA PHE A 1041 -28.44 12.81 -53.15
C PHE A 1041 -27.63 12.34 -51.94
N PRO A 1042 -27.62 11.05 -51.57
CA PRO A 1042 -26.82 10.57 -50.44
C PRO A 1042 -25.34 10.63 -50.81
N VAL A 1043 -24.59 11.39 -50.01
CA VAL A 1043 -23.15 11.57 -50.11
C VAL A 1043 -22.52 11.28 -48.75
N GLN A 1044 -21.20 11.13 -48.73
CA GLN A 1044 -20.45 10.95 -47.51
C GLN A 1044 -20.65 12.11 -46.51
N SER A 1045 -20.92 11.75 -45.25
CA SER A 1045 -20.96 12.64 -44.09
C SER A 1045 -19.58 13.23 -43.77
N ASP A 1046 -19.54 14.39 -43.11
CA ASP A 1046 -18.26 14.93 -42.61
C ASP A 1046 -17.76 14.12 -41.41
N ASN A 1047 -18.67 13.46 -40.69
CA ASN A 1047 -18.42 12.69 -39.47
C ASN A 1047 -18.27 11.18 -39.76
N VAL A 1048 -17.39 10.81 -40.68
CA VAL A 1048 -16.99 9.39 -40.84
C VAL A 1048 -15.95 9.05 -39.79
N ASP A 1049 -16.37 8.40 -38.71
CA ASP A 1049 -15.50 7.80 -37.70
C ASP A 1049 -15.39 6.28 -37.93
N VAL A 1050 -14.17 5.77 -37.91
CA VAL A 1050 -13.84 4.36 -38.15
C VAL A 1050 -13.12 3.85 -36.91
N ALA A 1051 -13.80 3.00 -36.13
CA ALA A 1051 -13.27 2.50 -34.86
C ALA A 1051 -11.97 1.70 -35.08
N ASN A 1052 -10.99 1.89 -34.19
CA ASN A 1052 -9.73 1.15 -34.19
C ASN A 1052 -9.82 -0.06 -33.24
N PRO A 1053 -9.86 -1.32 -33.73
CA PRO A 1053 -9.97 -2.50 -32.86
C PRO A 1053 -8.73 -2.73 -31.97
N LYS A 1054 -7.57 -2.18 -32.31
CA LYS A 1054 -6.41 -2.19 -31.41
C LYS A 1054 -6.70 -1.38 -30.15
N ASN A 1055 -7.27 -0.19 -30.30
CA ASN A 1055 -7.68 0.63 -29.16
C ASN A 1055 -8.72 -0.12 -28.32
N VAL A 1056 -9.67 -0.84 -28.93
CA VAL A 1056 -10.65 -1.68 -28.21
C VAL A 1056 -9.96 -2.69 -27.28
N ILE A 1057 -8.99 -3.46 -27.81
CA ILE A 1057 -8.29 -4.49 -27.03
C ILE A 1057 -7.35 -3.87 -25.98
N GLN A 1058 -6.62 -2.79 -26.32
CA GLN A 1058 -5.78 -2.06 -25.37
C GLN A 1058 -6.61 -1.46 -24.22
N SER A 1059 -7.77 -0.90 -24.52
CA SER A 1059 -8.68 -0.32 -23.54
C SER A 1059 -9.34 -1.37 -22.64
N ALA A 1060 -9.45 -2.62 -23.10
CA ALA A 1060 -10.00 -3.73 -22.32
C ALA A 1060 -8.94 -4.66 -21.71
N SER A 1061 -7.63 -4.38 -21.85
CA SER A 1061 -6.57 -5.37 -21.58
C SER A 1061 -6.59 -5.92 -20.15
N THR A 1062 -6.80 -5.04 -19.15
CA THR A 1062 -6.93 -5.46 -17.74
C THR A 1062 -8.08 -6.44 -17.56
N ASN A 1063 -9.25 -6.15 -18.14
CA ASN A 1063 -10.43 -7.01 -18.03
C ASN A 1063 -10.26 -8.33 -18.81
N ILE A 1064 -9.40 -8.36 -19.84
CA ILE A 1064 -9.05 -9.61 -20.53
C ILE A 1064 -8.08 -10.46 -19.69
N THR A 1065 -7.13 -9.84 -18.97
CA THR A 1065 -6.26 -10.54 -18.00
C THR A 1065 -7.05 -11.06 -16.79
N GLU A 1066 -7.97 -10.28 -16.22
CA GLU A 1066 -8.85 -10.80 -15.17
C GLU A 1066 -9.80 -11.89 -15.73
N LEU A 1067 -10.25 -11.81 -16.99
CA LEU A 1067 -11.01 -12.89 -17.63
C LEU A 1067 -10.20 -14.20 -17.73
N GLN A 1068 -8.92 -14.16 -18.11
CA GLN A 1068 -8.05 -15.34 -18.10
C GLN A 1068 -7.96 -15.94 -16.69
N LEU A 1069 -7.77 -15.11 -15.66
CA LEU A 1069 -7.69 -15.55 -14.26
C LEU A 1069 -9.03 -16.12 -13.75
N THR A 1070 -10.16 -15.48 -14.03
CA THR A 1070 -11.49 -15.98 -13.70
C THR A 1070 -11.79 -17.29 -14.44
N MET A 1071 -11.38 -17.44 -15.71
CA MET A 1071 -11.51 -18.69 -16.45
C MET A 1071 -10.64 -19.83 -15.87
N LEU A 1072 -9.43 -19.53 -15.39
CA LEU A 1072 -8.60 -20.50 -14.66
C LEU A 1072 -9.25 -20.90 -13.32
N GLY A 1073 -9.89 -19.96 -12.62
CA GLY A 1073 -10.72 -20.23 -11.44
C GLY A 1073 -11.89 -21.17 -11.76
N GLY A 1074 -12.67 -20.85 -12.79
CA GLY A 1074 -13.78 -21.68 -13.25
C GLY A 1074 -13.34 -23.07 -13.70
N TYR A 1075 -12.22 -23.18 -14.43
CA TYR A 1075 -11.61 -24.46 -14.78
C TYR A 1075 -11.21 -25.25 -13.53
N ALA A 1076 -10.58 -24.61 -12.54
CA ALA A 1076 -10.21 -25.24 -11.28
C ALA A 1076 -11.45 -25.74 -10.51
N LEU A 1077 -12.51 -24.93 -10.37
CA LEU A 1077 -13.76 -25.36 -9.71
C LEU A 1077 -14.37 -26.61 -10.37
N LEU A 1078 -14.37 -26.67 -11.71
CA LEU A 1078 -14.85 -27.84 -12.47
C LEU A 1078 -13.94 -29.07 -12.29
N ALA A 1079 -12.62 -28.88 -12.40
CA ALA A 1079 -11.64 -29.97 -12.30
C ALA A 1079 -11.54 -30.56 -10.89
N MET A 1080 -11.66 -29.72 -9.86
CA MET A 1080 -11.61 -30.11 -8.45
C MET A 1080 -12.96 -30.62 -7.91
N ARG A 1081 -14.04 -30.49 -8.70
CA ARG A 1081 -15.45 -30.83 -8.33
C ARG A 1081 -15.97 -30.08 -7.11
N SER A 1082 -15.29 -29.00 -6.72
CA SER A 1082 -15.61 -28.18 -5.53
C SER A 1082 -16.70 -27.15 -5.81
N TYR A 1083 -17.62 -27.45 -6.73
CA TYR A 1083 -18.69 -26.54 -7.12
C TYR A 1083 -19.77 -26.51 -6.05
N ASP A 1084 -20.19 -25.30 -5.68
CA ASP A 1084 -21.27 -25.06 -4.72
C ASP A 1084 -22.56 -25.80 -5.16
N PRO A 1085 -23.21 -26.59 -4.27
CA PRO A 1085 -24.45 -27.31 -4.58
C PRO A 1085 -25.63 -26.40 -4.96
N SER A 1086 -25.51 -25.08 -4.88
CA SER A 1086 -26.53 -24.11 -5.31
C SER A 1086 -26.56 -23.81 -6.83
N GLY A 1087 -25.53 -24.15 -7.61
CA GLY A 1087 -25.40 -23.74 -9.02
C GLY A 1087 -25.09 -24.87 -10.03
N ASP A 1088 -25.07 -24.54 -11.33
CA ASP A 1088 -24.75 -25.51 -12.40
C ASP A 1088 -23.31 -25.32 -12.93
N SER A 1089 -22.58 -26.42 -13.04
CA SER A 1089 -21.30 -26.54 -13.78
C SER A 1089 -21.34 -26.01 -15.22
N ASN A 1090 -22.51 -26.01 -15.87
CA ASN A 1090 -22.70 -25.46 -17.20
C ASN A 1090 -22.66 -23.93 -17.22
N ASP A 1091 -22.90 -23.25 -16.09
CA ASP A 1091 -22.88 -21.78 -16.02
C ASP A 1091 -21.47 -21.25 -16.28
N VAL A 1092 -20.44 -21.90 -15.73
CA VAL A 1092 -19.01 -21.57 -15.92
C VAL A 1092 -18.64 -21.58 -17.41
N LEU A 1093 -18.99 -22.65 -18.10
CA LEU A 1093 -18.73 -22.82 -19.53
C LEU A 1093 -19.55 -21.83 -20.38
N THR A 1094 -20.82 -21.63 -20.04
CA THR A 1094 -21.75 -20.75 -20.78
C THR A 1094 -21.36 -19.28 -20.67
N ALA A 1095 -20.88 -18.85 -19.49
CA ALA A 1095 -20.41 -17.49 -19.24
C ALA A 1095 -19.07 -17.20 -19.93
N SER A 1096 -18.12 -18.15 -19.87
CA SER A 1096 -16.76 -17.97 -20.41
C SER A 1096 -16.73 -17.87 -21.94
N ALA A 1097 -17.69 -18.46 -22.64
CA ALA A 1097 -17.67 -18.58 -24.10
C ALA A 1097 -17.76 -17.24 -24.86
N MET A 1098 -18.73 -16.36 -24.55
CA MET A 1098 -18.91 -15.12 -25.34
C MET A 1098 -17.72 -14.15 -25.26
N PRO A 1099 -17.13 -13.88 -24.07
CA PRO A 1099 -15.98 -12.99 -23.96
C PRO A 1099 -14.76 -13.51 -24.75
N VAL A 1100 -14.48 -14.81 -24.71
CA VAL A 1100 -13.38 -15.45 -25.46
C VAL A 1100 -13.57 -15.28 -26.96
N PHE A 1101 -14.75 -15.63 -27.49
CA PHE A 1101 -15.03 -15.50 -28.92
C PHE A 1101 -15.03 -14.05 -29.39
N MET A 1102 -15.46 -13.09 -28.55
CA MET A 1102 -15.36 -11.66 -28.84
C MET A 1102 -13.90 -11.21 -29.02
N VAL A 1103 -12.99 -11.61 -28.12
CA VAL A 1103 -11.56 -11.28 -28.23
C VAL A 1103 -10.97 -11.92 -29.50
N GLN A 1104 -11.26 -13.19 -29.76
CA GLN A 1104 -10.79 -13.88 -30.97
C GLN A 1104 -11.24 -13.16 -32.27
N GLU A 1105 -12.51 -12.78 -32.39
CA GLU A 1105 -13.05 -12.08 -33.55
C GLU A 1105 -12.43 -10.67 -33.74
N ALA A 1106 -12.22 -9.94 -32.65
CA ALA A 1106 -11.56 -8.62 -32.70
C ALA A 1106 -10.11 -8.72 -33.22
N VAL A 1107 -9.38 -9.77 -32.84
CA VAL A 1107 -8.02 -10.03 -33.30
C VAL A 1107 -7.97 -10.49 -34.76
N LYS A 1108 -8.87 -11.40 -35.18
CA LYS A 1108 -9.04 -11.75 -36.60
C LYS A 1108 -9.33 -10.51 -37.45
N SER A 1109 -10.15 -9.58 -36.94
CA SER A 1109 -10.45 -8.31 -37.61
C SER A 1109 -9.21 -7.42 -37.73
N MET A 1110 -8.39 -7.29 -36.68
CA MET A 1110 -7.12 -6.57 -36.77
C MET A 1110 -6.21 -7.14 -37.86
N ALA A 1111 -6.02 -8.46 -37.93
CA ALA A 1111 -5.20 -9.07 -38.97
C ALA A 1111 -5.69 -8.69 -40.38
N ARG A 1112 -6.99 -8.81 -40.66
CA ARG A 1112 -7.57 -8.44 -41.97
C ARG A 1112 -7.43 -6.94 -42.28
N ILE A 1113 -7.65 -6.06 -41.31
CA ILE A 1113 -7.50 -4.60 -41.49
C ILE A 1113 -6.03 -4.22 -41.75
N LYS A 1114 -5.08 -4.88 -41.09
CA LYS A 1114 -3.63 -4.71 -41.31
C LYS A 1114 -3.25 -5.04 -42.75
N ASP A 1115 -3.79 -6.14 -43.29
CA ASP A 1115 -3.55 -6.57 -44.68
C ASP A 1115 -4.19 -5.62 -45.69
N ILE A 1116 -5.44 -5.20 -45.50
CA ILE A 1116 -6.10 -4.23 -46.39
C ILE A 1116 -5.36 -2.88 -46.36
N GLY A 1117 -4.97 -2.41 -45.19
CA GLY A 1117 -4.17 -1.18 -45.03
C GLY A 1117 -2.80 -1.27 -45.70
N ALA A 1118 -2.15 -2.45 -45.67
CA ALA A 1118 -0.91 -2.70 -46.41
C ALA A 1118 -1.12 -2.69 -47.93
N GLN A 1119 -2.22 -3.28 -48.43
CA GLN A 1119 -2.58 -3.26 -49.86
C GLN A 1119 -2.92 -1.83 -50.33
N ALA A 1120 -3.72 -1.09 -49.58
CA ALA A 1120 -4.06 0.31 -49.85
C ALA A 1120 -2.83 1.23 -49.84
N LYS A 1121 -1.86 0.96 -48.95
CA LYS A 1121 -0.56 1.65 -48.92
C LYS A 1121 0.33 1.31 -50.13
N ALA A 1122 0.21 0.10 -50.69
CA ALA A 1122 0.97 -0.32 -51.86
C ALA A 1122 0.38 0.18 -53.19
N GLN A 1123 -0.96 0.32 -53.29
CA GLN A 1123 -1.66 0.56 -54.55
C GLN A 1123 -2.15 2.01 -54.71
N ALA A 1124 -1.22 2.94 -54.88
CA ALA A 1124 -1.51 4.35 -55.17
C ALA A 1124 -2.03 4.64 -56.61
N LYS A 1125 -2.93 3.79 -57.14
CA LYS A 1125 -3.57 3.94 -58.47
C LYS A 1125 -5.07 3.67 -58.41
N LYS A 1126 -5.85 4.60 -58.99
CA LYS A 1126 -7.31 4.67 -58.81
C LYS A 1126 -8.10 3.57 -59.51
N ASP A 1127 -7.52 2.94 -60.53
CA ASP A 1127 -8.28 2.19 -61.52
C ASP A 1127 -8.62 0.75 -61.07
N LEU A 1128 -8.00 0.26 -59.99
CA LEU A 1128 -8.32 -1.04 -59.37
C LEU A 1128 -9.42 -0.96 -58.30
N ILE A 1129 -9.83 0.26 -57.90
CA ILE A 1129 -10.72 0.47 -56.75
C ILE A 1129 -12.10 -0.17 -56.97
N LEU A 1130 -12.67 -0.04 -58.17
CA LEU A 1130 -14.06 -0.44 -58.45
C LEU A 1130 -14.30 -1.96 -58.40
N GLU A 1131 -13.31 -2.78 -58.74
CA GLU A 1131 -13.47 -4.25 -58.79
C GLU A 1131 -13.36 -4.89 -57.39
N ILE A 1132 -12.78 -4.16 -56.42
CA ILE A 1132 -12.54 -4.61 -55.04
C ILE A 1132 -13.63 -4.11 -54.07
N LEU A 1133 -14.29 -2.98 -54.38
CA LEU A 1133 -15.22 -2.28 -53.47
C LEU A 1133 -16.34 -3.15 -52.89
N ASN A 1134 -16.98 -3.99 -53.71
CA ASN A 1134 -18.11 -4.84 -53.28
C ASN A 1134 -17.70 -6.01 -52.37
N ILE A 1135 -16.41 -6.31 -52.23
CA ILE A 1135 -15.91 -7.44 -51.43
C ILE A 1135 -15.33 -6.96 -50.09
N VAL A 1136 -14.76 -5.76 -50.04
CA VAL A 1136 -13.89 -5.35 -48.92
C VAL A 1136 -14.57 -4.45 -47.88
N LEU A 1137 -15.66 -3.73 -48.20
CA LEU A 1137 -16.44 -3.02 -47.18
C LEU A 1137 -17.18 -3.98 -46.22
N LEU A 1138 -17.40 -5.23 -46.64
CA LEU A 1138 -17.90 -6.34 -45.81
C LEU A 1138 -16.85 -6.93 -44.83
N VAL A 1139 -15.67 -6.33 -44.71
CA VAL A 1139 -14.56 -6.82 -43.85
C VAL A 1139 -14.44 -6.06 -42.51
N ILE A 1140 -15.29 -5.05 -42.29
CA ILE A 1140 -15.71 -4.66 -40.93
C ILE A 1140 -16.35 -5.92 -40.28
N PRO A 1141 -16.13 -6.24 -38.97
CA PRO A 1141 -16.52 -7.52 -38.36
C PRO A 1141 -17.90 -8.01 -38.80
N VAL A 1142 -17.93 -9.17 -39.48
CA VAL A 1142 -19.04 -9.57 -40.37
C VAL A 1142 -20.35 -9.59 -39.59
N VAL A 1143 -21.19 -8.59 -39.87
CA VAL A 1143 -22.50 -8.46 -39.27
C VAL A 1143 -23.43 -9.50 -39.92
N GLY A 1144 -24.08 -10.33 -39.11
CA GLY A 1144 -25.12 -11.24 -39.62
C GLY A 1144 -26.32 -10.48 -40.19
N GLU A 1145 -27.15 -11.17 -40.97
CA GLU A 1145 -28.10 -10.67 -42.00
C GLU A 1145 -29.20 -9.65 -41.55
N ALA A 1146 -29.13 -9.06 -40.35
CA ALA A 1146 -30.22 -8.29 -39.73
C ALA A 1146 -29.81 -7.05 -38.89
N ALA A 1147 -28.54 -6.61 -38.81
CA ALA A 1147 -28.13 -5.59 -37.82
C ALA A 1147 -26.98 -4.64 -38.21
N GLY A 1148 -26.93 -4.17 -39.46
CA GLY A 1148 -25.77 -3.50 -40.08
C GLY A 1148 -25.01 -2.42 -39.27
N ALA A 1149 -25.69 -1.53 -38.54
CA ALA A 1149 -25.10 -0.28 -38.04
C ALA A 1149 -24.03 -0.41 -36.94
N LEU A 1150 -24.00 -1.51 -36.20
CA LEU A 1150 -23.63 -1.46 -34.77
C LEU A 1150 -22.16 -1.71 -34.41
N PHE A 1151 -21.29 -1.90 -35.42
CA PHE A 1151 -19.82 -2.01 -35.28
C PHE A 1151 -19.06 -0.79 -35.83
N GLY A 1152 -19.76 0.23 -36.34
CA GLY A 1152 -19.17 1.46 -36.88
C GLY A 1152 -19.02 2.58 -35.84
N GLY A 1153 -17.78 3.00 -35.56
CA GLY A 1153 -17.47 4.27 -34.89
C GLY A 1153 -17.86 4.37 -33.40
N ALA A 1154 -18.17 5.60 -32.97
CA ALA A 1154 -18.29 6.01 -31.57
C ALA A 1154 -19.21 5.17 -30.68
N ALA A 1155 -20.21 4.45 -31.21
CA ALA A 1155 -21.08 3.59 -30.41
C ALA A 1155 -20.31 2.41 -29.76
N MET A 1156 -19.34 1.84 -30.47
CA MET A 1156 -18.44 0.81 -29.92
C MET A 1156 -17.56 1.42 -28.82
N ILE A 1157 -16.96 2.59 -29.09
CA ILE A 1157 -16.08 3.30 -28.16
C ILE A 1157 -16.86 3.71 -26.89
N ALA A 1158 -18.12 4.09 -27.01
CA ALA A 1158 -18.99 4.42 -25.87
C ALA A 1158 -19.28 3.20 -24.98
N ARG A 1159 -19.66 2.05 -25.56
CA ARG A 1159 -19.84 0.78 -24.82
C ARG A 1159 -18.57 0.35 -24.07
N ILE A 1160 -17.41 0.63 -24.64
CA ILE A 1160 -16.10 0.32 -24.04
C ILE A 1160 -15.77 1.34 -22.93
N ALA A 1161 -16.03 2.64 -23.15
CA ALA A 1161 -15.84 3.67 -22.13
C ALA A 1161 -16.71 3.44 -20.88
N THR A 1162 -17.92 2.89 -21.04
CA THR A 1162 -18.78 2.47 -19.91
C THR A 1162 -18.27 1.27 -19.11
N LEU A 1163 -17.19 0.61 -19.54
CA LEU A 1163 -16.51 -0.48 -18.81
C LEU A 1163 -15.19 -0.02 -18.16
N ILE A 1164 -14.76 1.22 -18.43
CA ILE A 1164 -13.42 1.73 -18.10
C ILE A 1164 -13.49 2.97 -17.21
N GLY A 1165 -14.55 3.78 -17.32
CA GLY A 1165 -14.78 4.87 -16.39
C GLY A 1165 -15.26 4.34 -15.03
N GLU A 1166 -14.57 4.70 -13.96
CA GLU A 1166 -14.97 4.48 -12.55
C GLU A 1166 -16.22 5.32 -12.13
N ALA A 1167 -17.13 5.58 -13.07
CA ALA A 1167 -18.15 6.62 -13.00
C ALA A 1167 -19.56 6.06 -13.24
N GLY A 1168 -19.96 5.02 -12.50
CA GLY A 1168 -21.32 4.49 -12.57
C GLY A 1168 -21.63 3.28 -11.70
N ASN A 1169 -22.04 3.50 -10.44
CA ASN A 1169 -22.73 2.49 -9.60
C ASN A 1169 -24.18 2.25 -10.11
N ALA A 1170 -24.32 1.81 -11.37
CA ALA A 1170 -25.57 1.83 -12.11
C ALA A 1170 -25.76 0.63 -13.07
N ALA A 1171 -25.88 -0.55 -12.49
CA ALA A 1171 -26.75 -1.65 -12.97
C ALA A 1171 -26.87 -1.88 -14.49
N MET A 1172 -25.79 -2.31 -15.16
CA MET A 1172 -25.91 -3.04 -16.43
C MET A 1172 -26.43 -4.47 -16.18
N GLY A 1173 -27.71 -4.58 -15.79
CA GLY A 1173 -28.39 -5.86 -15.66
C GLY A 1173 -28.76 -6.49 -17.00
N ILE A 1174 -29.35 -7.68 -16.96
CA ILE A 1174 -29.84 -8.42 -18.15
C ILE A 1174 -30.82 -7.58 -19.00
N GLU A 1175 -31.50 -6.59 -18.40
CA GLU A 1175 -32.35 -5.62 -19.11
C GLU A 1175 -31.61 -4.83 -20.20
N SER A 1176 -30.31 -4.56 -20.03
CA SER A 1176 -29.47 -3.90 -21.04
C SER A 1176 -29.31 -4.75 -22.30
N ILE A 1177 -29.21 -6.08 -22.15
CA ILE A 1177 -29.15 -7.04 -23.27
C ILE A 1177 -30.47 -7.09 -24.03
N VAL A 1178 -31.61 -6.85 -23.37
CA VAL A 1178 -32.92 -6.78 -24.04
C VAL A 1178 -33.04 -5.53 -24.93
N GLN A 1179 -32.38 -4.43 -24.55
CA GLN A 1179 -32.37 -3.18 -25.31
C GLN A 1179 -31.28 -3.18 -26.40
N ASP A 1180 -30.08 -3.67 -26.09
CA ASP A 1180 -28.93 -3.78 -26.99
C ASP A 1180 -28.25 -5.16 -26.83
N PRO A 1181 -28.66 -6.18 -27.61
CA PRO A 1181 -28.10 -7.52 -27.48
C PRO A 1181 -26.61 -7.66 -27.84
N LEU A 1182 -25.99 -6.65 -28.47
CA LEU A 1182 -24.56 -6.64 -28.74
C LEU A 1182 -23.74 -6.17 -27.52
N SER A 1183 -24.39 -5.67 -26.47
CA SER A 1183 -23.74 -5.45 -25.16
C SER A 1183 -23.44 -6.76 -24.41
N ALA A 1184 -24.07 -7.88 -24.77
CA ALA A 1184 -24.05 -9.11 -23.98
C ALA A 1184 -22.64 -9.64 -23.61
N PRO A 1185 -21.64 -9.71 -24.51
CA PRO A 1185 -20.30 -10.15 -24.12
C PRO A 1185 -19.65 -9.25 -23.04
N PHE A 1186 -19.94 -7.96 -23.08
CA PHE A 1186 -19.42 -6.96 -22.13
C PHE A 1186 -20.15 -7.00 -20.78
N VAL A 1187 -21.47 -7.22 -20.79
CA VAL A 1187 -22.26 -7.45 -19.56
C VAL A 1187 -21.83 -8.74 -18.88
N ILE A 1188 -21.60 -9.80 -19.65
CA ILE A 1188 -21.07 -11.09 -19.17
C ILE A 1188 -19.66 -10.91 -18.60
N MET A 1189 -18.74 -10.27 -19.35
CA MET A 1189 -17.41 -9.95 -18.85
C MET A 1189 -17.47 -9.13 -17.55
N GLY A 1190 -18.34 -8.12 -17.44
CA GLY A 1190 -18.53 -7.31 -16.24
C GLY A 1190 -19.03 -8.07 -15.01
N TYR A 1191 -19.74 -9.19 -15.18
CA TYR A 1191 -20.03 -10.13 -14.09
C TYR A 1191 -18.81 -10.99 -13.71
N LEU A 1192 -17.97 -11.38 -14.69
CA LEU A 1192 -16.79 -12.23 -14.47
C LEU A 1192 -15.55 -11.48 -13.96
N VAL A 1193 -15.46 -10.17 -14.16
CA VAL A 1193 -14.32 -9.33 -13.69
C VAL A 1193 -14.68 -8.40 -12.52
N GLY A 1194 -15.85 -8.60 -11.90
CA GLY A 1194 -16.27 -7.92 -10.67
C GLY A 1194 -16.64 -6.44 -10.78
N THR A 1195 -16.43 -5.78 -11.92
CA THR A 1195 -16.68 -4.33 -12.09
C THR A 1195 -18.16 -3.94 -12.02
N GLY A 1196 -19.08 -4.90 -12.11
CA GLY A 1196 -20.54 -4.69 -12.06
C GLY A 1196 -21.14 -4.34 -10.70
N GLY A 1197 -20.41 -3.66 -9.80
CA GLY A 1197 -20.92 -3.16 -8.50
C GLY A 1197 -21.57 -4.23 -7.61
N SER A 1198 -20.99 -5.43 -7.57
CA SER A 1198 -21.62 -6.64 -7.01
C SER A 1198 -20.90 -7.20 -5.77
N SER A 1199 -20.47 -6.33 -4.85
CA SER A 1199 -19.81 -6.67 -3.56
C SER A 1199 -20.76 -7.29 -2.51
N ALA A 1200 -21.61 -8.23 -2.93
CA ALA A 1200 -22.66 -8.86 -2.13
C ALA A 1200 -23.17 -10.18 -2.75
N LYS A 1201 -22.39 -10.81 -3.65
CA LYS A 1201 -22.75 -12.04 -4.36
C LYS A 1201 -21.66 -13.09 -4.23
N SER A 1202 -22.05 -14.36 -4.17
CA SER A 1202 -21.08 -15.46 -4.26
C SER A 1202 -20.51 -15.60 -5.68
N GLU A 1203 -19.40 -16.32 -5.82
CA GLU A 1203 -18.84 -16.66 -7.13
C GLU A 1203 -19.84 -17.47 -7.98
N SER A 1204 -20.55 -18.43 -7.37
CA SER A 1204 -21.62 -19.21 -8.01
C SER A 1204 -22.78 -18.34 -8.50
N GLU A 1205 -23.13 -17.27 -7.78
CA GLU A 1205 -24.10 -16.28 -8.23
C GLU A 1205 -23.58 -15.38 -9.35
N LEU A 1206 -22.28 -15.07 -9.41
CA LEU A 1206 -21.67 -14.31 -10.51
C LEU A 1206 -21.64 -15.15 -11.80
N TRP A 1207 -21.14 -16.40 -11.73
CA TRP A 1207 -21.18 -17.37 -12.83
C TRP A 1207 -22.62 -17.58 -13.33
N GLY A 1208 -23.56 -17.85 -12.41
CA GLY A 1208 -24.97 -18.01 -12.74
C GLY A 1208 -25.63 -16.73 -13.28
N SER A 1209 -25.21 -15.54 -12.86
CA SER A 1209 -25.68 -14.26 -13.43
C SER A 1209 -25.21 -14.07 -14.87
N ALA A 1210 -23.94 -14.39 -15.13
CA ALA A 1210 -23.33 -14.32 -16.45
C ALA A 1210 -23.94 -15.35 -17.44
N ALA A 1211 -24.17 -16.59 -16.99
CA ALA A 1211 -24.84 -17.61 -17.79
C ALA A 1211 -26.32 -17.28 -18.07
N LYS A 1212 -27.03 -16.67 -17.11
CA LYS A 1212 -28.40 -16.13 -17.32
C LYS A 1212 -28.40 -14.95 -18.30
N ALA A 1213 -27.38 -14.11 -18.29
CA ALA A 1213 -27.20 -13.02 -19.25
C ALA A 1213 -27.01 -13.54 -20.69
N ARG A 1214 -26.18 -14.59 -20.89
CA ARG A 1214 -26.11 -15.33 -22.18
C ARG A 1214 -27.47 -15.93 -22.56
N SER A 1215 -28.15 -16.58 -21.61
CA SER A 1215 -29.41 -17.31 -21.85
C SER A 1215 -30.60 -16.41 -22.20
N ALA A 1216 -30.54 -15.11 -21.89
CA ALA A 1216 -31.57 -14.14 -22.27
C ALA A 1216 -31.61 -13.82 -23.78
N MET A 1217 -30.53 -14.11 -24.51
CA MET A 1217 -30.39 -13.82 -25.94
C MET A 1217 -31.16 -14.83 -26.81
N LYS A 1218 -32.00 -14.35 -27.73
CA LYS A 1218 -32.79 -15.22 -28.62
C LYS A 1218 -32.00 -15.55 -29.89
N ALA A 1219 -32.45 -16.55 -30.64
CA ALA A 1219 -31.86 -16.88 -31.95
C ALA A 1219 -31.86 -15.71 -32.96
N ALA A 1220 -32.79 -14.75 -32.82
CA ALA A 1220 -32.81 -13.52 -33.62
C ALA A 1220 -31.76 -12.48 -33.17
N ASP A 1221 -31.23 -12.60 -31.95
CA ASP A 1221 -30.20 -11.73 -31.40
C ASP A 1221 -28.79 -12.30 -31.67
N LEU A 1222 -28.64 -13.62 -31.64
CA LEU A 1222 -27.39 -14.29 -32.02
C LEU A 1222 -27.05 -14.09 -33.51
N ARG A 1223 -28.06 -13.92 -34.37
CA ARG A 1223 -27.89 -13.52 -35.78
C ARG A 1223 -27.31 -12.11 -35.99
N LYS A 1224 -27.05 -11.34 -34.93
CA LYS A 1224 -26.38 -10.03 -34.99
C LYS A 1224 -24.85 -10.16 -34.88
N PHE A 1225 -24.35 -11.34 -34.51
CA PHE A 1225 -22.93 -11.67 -34.39
C PHE A 1225 -22.43 -12.37 -35.68
N SER A 1226 -21.12 -12.53 -35.82
CA SER A 1226 -20.51 -13.14 -37.00
C SER A 1226 -20.87 -14.62 -37.17
N ALA A 1227 -20.67 -15.15 -38.39
CA ALA A 1227 -20.88 -16.58 -38.66
C ALA A 1227 -19.91 -17.46 -37.85
N ASP A 1228 -18.63 -17.06 -37.74
CA ASP A 1228 -17.64 -17.69 -36.87
C ASP A 1228 -18.12 -17.73 -35.41
N PHE A 1229 -18.60 -16.59 -34.87
CA PHE A 1229 -19.13 -16.53 -33.50
C PHE A 1229 -20.35 -17.45 -33.32
N GLN A 1230 -21.31 -17.42 -34.25
CA GLN A 1230 -22.51 -18.26 -34.21
C GLN A 1230 -22.16 -19.77 -34.28
N HIS A 1231 -21.14 -20.15 -35.04
CA HIS A 1231 -20.62 -21.53 -35.05
C HIS A 1231 -20.04 -21.90 -33.69
N SER A 1232 -19.07 -21.13 -33.18
CA SER A 1232 -18.39 -21.42 -31.91
C SER A 1232 -19.32 -21.44 -30.70
N ASP A 1233 -20.30 -20.53 -30.63
CA ASP A 1233 -21.37 -20.56 -29.62
C ASP A 1233 -22.24 -21.82 -29.76
N SER A 1234 -22.62 -22.22 -30.98
CA SER A 1234 -23.45 -23.41 -31.19
C SER A 1234 -22.78 -24.71 -30.74
N LEU A 1235 -21.44 -24.79 -30.81
CA LEU A 1235 -20.67 -25.92 -30.28
C LEU A 1235 -20.75 -26.00 -28.74
N VAL A 1236 -20.58 -24.86 -28.06
CA VAL A 1236 -20.71 -24.78 -26.60
C VAL A 1236 -22.14 -25.15 -26.18
N GLN A 1237 -23.15 -24.65 -26.89
CA GLN A 1237 -24.55 -25.01 -26.64
C GLN A 1237 -24.85 -26.49 -26.95
N ALA A 1238 -24.12 -27.14 -27.86
CA ALA A 1238 -24.24 -28.59 -28.11
C ALA A 1238 -23.69 -29.43 -26.94
N ILE A 1239 -22.66 -28.96 -26.24
CA ILE A 1239 -22.13 -29.58 -25.01
C ILE A 1239 -23.17 -29.42 -23.88
N VAL A 1240 -23.53 -28.18 -23.54
CA VAL A 1240 -24.48 -27.87 -22.45
C VAL A 1240 -25.82 -28.59 -22.65
N SER A 1241 -26.35 -28.63 -23.87
CA SER A 1241 -27.62 -29.32 -24.16
C SER A 1241 -27.54 -30.85 -24.27
N LYS A 1242 -26.34 -31.43 -24.19
CA LYS A 1242 -26.14 -32.86 -23.87
C LYS A 1242 -26.01 -33.09 -22.36
N CYS A 1243 -25.41 -32.18 -21.59
CA CYS A 1243 -25.36 -32.27 -20.12
C CYS A 1243 -26.77 -32.38 -19.52
N VAL A 1244 -27.70 -31.52 -19.96
CA VAL A 1244 -29.10 -31.44 -19.50
C VAL A 1244 -29.97 -32.69 -19.89
N LYS A 1245 -29.39 -33.71 -20.54
CA LYS A 1245 -30.11 -34.91 -21.03
C LYS A 1245 -29.60 -36.24 -20.46
N LYS A 1246 -28.66 -36.21 -19.53
CA LYS A 1246 -28.16 -37.40 -18.79
C LYS A 1246 -28.50 -37.27 -17.31
#